data_AF-A0A7X7Z0T0-F1
#
_entry.id   AF-A0A7X7Z0T0-F1
#
_cell.length_a   1.000
_cell.length_b   1.000
_cell.length_c   1.000
_cell.angle_alpha   90.00
_cell.angle_beta   90.00
_cell.angle_gamma   90.00
#
_symmetry.space_group_name_H-M   'P 1'
#
loop_
_entity.id
_entity.type
_entity.pdbx_description
1 polymer ?
#
loop_
_entity_poly.entity_id
_entity_poly.type
_entity_poly.pdbx_seq_one_letter_code
_entity_poly.pdbx_strand_id
1 'polypeptide(L)'
;MSRKKIFRGFALLVLLALFFAGCGSTGDDDDDRPGTTDDDDNDDFTPPPGDDDDDNDDNDDNDDDNDDNDDNDNDDNDNDNDDNDDNDTTPFTVWENPNAKADAFRLYYKERLSRILPAYNRFKLVGDVVPAMTLGSTAIAKSGTNYDVALHPVDNNDFGWSAFNVYQAYKYFGRRDQALTLIRQFEGLAVAEEISGIPGLTCREWWPGFTINIDGLTGTITRTKDGDPIDPAEAYDPSLEAEIVDAFFADGVYNVRADPTDTYFHIEPILNPADYAVTFVFAEMPNYLRISNCCSSFMVSQLGTFAGYFWGNHNSRDNFPDFAMGYFAACEAKDDPNADADVRASAERACNSGKRVGDSVVENGYNLMTVGEFEPYDADHLIVAGELRPDGTDEGPEWLGSMNMCQMSYMAKAMSTTGLSSPDEAVETPGSYEILGIKALFELLGLQPPEITKTCHNIDDFFVGLPFGSFLTLEVFGVPLWDLIATVLELYPDEVWPVLLDLADALDQPEMAIFAVVYYARITAGKDELLHASQETLWHIVEIQRRASQLVYDWAMAQDPPNTNAANQAEHYLTMAALYAHIGGVGNADFDPFDFVNEENYNEGFEAVLNRPDSSLRGLMTDEYIWERILAELDGYADRPLTYDRYWERFPTEADKPLRRLGDNYEAVGLDGDFHEIANISHQWFGGLDLWKMLPACVLAPNVLDCEWAALGCERPDLDASGLVDSADQTLFESAWATYGPPNSIACTVDNSWCDGGDLDRSGLMDEEDQAFFTAAIGCWY
;
A
#
# COMPACT_ATOMS: atom_id res chain seq x y z
N MET A 1 -35.57 5.93 -35.55
CA MET A 1 -34.21 5.74 -34.99
C MET A 1 -34.09 4.26 -34.61
N SER A 2 -33.07 3.53 -35.08
CA SER A 2 -32.94 2.09 -34.80
C SER A 2 -32.76 1.87 -33.30
N ARG A 3 -33.40 0.85 -32.70
CA ARG A 3 -33.19 0.46 -31.29
C ARG A 3 -31.71 0.30 -30.96
N LYS A 4 -30.88 -0.18 -31.91
CA LYS A 4 -29.41 -0.24 -31.77
C LYS A 4 -28.72 1.11 -31.64
N LYS A 5 -29.26 2.19 -32.23
CA LYS A 5 -28.67 3.55 -32.12
C LYS A 5 -29.05 4.26 -30.82
N ILE A 6 -30.25 3.99 -30.29
CA ILE A 6 -30.66 4.47 -28.97
C ILE A 6 -29.88 3.71 -27.89
N PHE A 7 -29.76 2.38 -28.04
CA PHE A 7 -28.98 1.54 -27.12
C PHE A 7 -27.48 1.89 -27.16
N ARG A 8 -26.89 2.13 -28.34
CA ARG A 8 -25.49 2.62 -28.43
C ARG A 8 -25.32 4.04 -27.88
N GLY A 9 -26.25 4.95 -28.14
CA GLY A 9 -26.16 6.31 -27.59
C GLY A 9 -26.39 6.36 -26.07
N PHE A 10 -27.10 5.38 -25.52
CA PHE A 10 -27.37 5.24 -24.10
C PHE A 10 -26.26 4.45 -23.38
N ALA A 11 -25.77 3.35 -23.96
CA ALA A 11 -24.56 2.68 -23.52
C ALA A 11 -23.38 3.65 -23.55
N LEU A 12 -23.26 4.52 -24.57
CA LEU A 12 -22.26 5.60 -24.58
C LEU A 12 -22.48 6.64 -23.48
N LEU A 13 -23.71 6.86 -23.00
CA LEU A 13 -24.02 7.85 -21.97
C LEU A 13 -23.82 7.30 -20.55
N VAL A 14 -24.15 6.03 -20.35
CA VAL A 14 -23.83 5.24 -19.14
C VAL A 14 -22.33 4.98 -19.10
N LEU A 15 -21.71 4.58 -20.22
CA LEU A 15 -20.26 4.54 -20.37
C LEU A 15 -19.70 5.92 -20.13
N LEU A 16 -20.15 7.02 -20.73
CA LEU A 16 -19.62 8.36 -20.41
C LEU A 16 -19.75 8.70 -18.92
N ALA A 17 -20.85 8.34 -18.26
CA ALA A 17 -20.99 8.55 -16.81
C ALA A 17 -20.04 7.67 -15.98
N LEU A 18 -19.81 6.42 -16.40
CA LEU A 18 -18.84 5.48 -15.80
C LEU A 18 -17.39 5.82 -16.17
N PHE A 19 -17.16 6.37 -17.37
CA PHE A 19 -15.89 6.75 -17.96
C PHE A 19 -15.43 8.08 -17.37
N PHE A 20 -16.34 9.01 -17.05
CA PHE A 20 -16.00 10.18 -16.22
C PHE A 20 -15.83 9.84 -14.74
N ALA A 21 -16.37 8.71 -14.27
CA ALA A 21 -16.10 8.20 -12.93
C ALA A 21 -14.79 7.38 -12.87
N GLY A 22 -14.40 6.69 -13.95
CA GLY A 22 -13.18 5.86 -14.07
C GLY A 22 -11.98 6.54 -14.75
N CYS A 23 -12.14 7.69 -15.41
CA CYS A 23 -11.02 8.46 -16.01
C CYS A 23 -10.02 9.04 -14.98
N GLY A 24 -10.14 8.69 -13.69
CA GLY A 24 -9.16 9.06 -12.68
C GLY A 24 -7.85 8.26 -12.73
N SER A 25 -7.76 7.23 -13.59
CA SER A 25 -6.59 6.32 -13.68
C SER A 25 -6.07 6.13 -15.12
N THR A 26 -6.70 6.73 -16.15
CA THR A 26 -6.34 6.48 -17.57
C THR A 26 -5.05 7.16 -18.06
N GLY A 27 -4.05 7.32 -17.18
CA GLY A 27 -2.71 7.77 -17.54
C GLY A 27 -1.65 7.06 -16.71
N ASP A 28 -1.22 5.88 -17.17
CA ASP A 28 0.03 5.18 -16.81
C ASP A 28 0.11 4.44 -15.46
N ASP A 29 -0.99 4.14 -14.76
CA ASP A 29 -0.92 3.41 -13.47
C ASP A 29 -0.92 1.87 -13.59
N ASP A 30 -1.03 1.31 -14.79
CA ASP A 30 -1.23 -0.15 -15.00
C ASP A 30 0.01 -1.02 -14.73
N ASP A 31 1.22 -0.44 -14.57
CA ASP A 31 2.46 -1.22 -14.44
C ASP A 31 3.12 -1.20 -13.04
N ASP A 32 2.63 -0.39 -12.08
CA ASP A 32 3.40 -0.11 -10.84
C ASP A 32 2.74 -0.49 -9.51
N ARG A 33 1.61 -1.21 -9.50
CA ARG A 33 1.08 -1.82 -8.26
C ARG A 33 1.66 -3.24 -8.06
N PRO A 34 2.50 -3.48 -7.03
CA PRO A 34 3.06 -4.80 -6.75
C PRO A 34 1.99 -5.66 -6.06
N GLY A 35 1.07 -6.22 -6.85
CA GLY A 35 -0.05 -7.03 -6.34
C GLY A 35 -0.27 -8.35 -7.07
N THR A 36 0.37 -8.57 -8.22
CA THR A 36 0.28 -9.84 -8.95
C THR A 36 1.69 -10.39 -9.19
N THR A 37 2.13 -11.27 -8.31
CA THR A 37 3.34 -12.08 -8.48
C THR A 37 3.11 -13.20 -9.52
N ASP A 38 2.78 -12.83 -10.76
CA ASP A 38 2.70 -13.75 -11.90
C ASP A 38 3.46 -13.20 -13.13
N ASP A 39 4.55 -12.47 -12.89
CA ASP A 39 5.62 -12.36 -13.88
C ASP A 39 6.58 -13.53 -13.67
N ASP A 40 6.64 -14.39 -14.70
CA ASP A 40 7.51 -15.54 -14.89
C ASP A 40 9.02 -15.16 -14.85
N ASP A 41 9.53 -14.66 -13.73
CA ASP A 41 10.96 -14.49 -13.47
C ASP A 41 11.59 -15.83 -13.04
N ASN A 42 11.50 -16.80 -13.93
CA ASN A 42 12.30 -18.02 -13.88
C ASN A 42 13.43 -17.95 -14.93
N ASP A 43 14.24 -16.90 -14.87
CA ASP A 43 15.50 -16.83 -15.61
C ASP A 43 16.59 -17.62 -14.87
N ASP A 44 16.50 -18.93 -15.03
CA ASP A 44 17.59 -19.87 -14.80
C ASP A 44 18.77 -19.46 -15.70
N PHE A 45 19.83 -19.00 -15.05
CA PHE A 45 21.09 -18.57 -15.64
C PHE A 45 21.78 -19.78 -16.30
N THR A 46 21.34 -20.17 -17.50
CA THR A 46 22.03 -21.19 -18.30
C THR A 46 23.23 -20.55 -19.01
N PRO A 47 24.47 -21.00 -18.72
CA PRO A 47 25.65 -20.49 -19.43
C PRO A 47 25.65 -20.98 -20.89
N PRO A 48 26.25 -20.24 -21.83
CA PRO A 48 26.16 -20.51 -23.25
C PRO A 48 26.83 -21.84 -23.63
N PRO A 49 26.34 -22.53 -24.68
CA PRO A 49 26.81 -23.86 -25.05
C PRO A 49 28.23 -23.77 -25.60
N GLY A 50 29.14 -24.54 -25.01
CA GLY A 50 30.40 -24.90 -25.63
C GLY A 50 30.19 -26.08 -26.58
N ASP A 51 30.64 -25.90 -27.82
CA ASP A 51 30.83 -26.96 -28.81
C ASP A 51 31.69 -28.11 -28.23
N ASP A 52 31.22 -29.35 -28.40
CA ASP A 52 31.92 -30.48 -29.04
C ASP A 52 31.42 -31.84 -28.50
N ASP A 53 30.82 -32.62 -29.42
CA ASP A 53 30.96 -34.07 -29.65
C ASP A 53 30.89 -35.08 -28.49
N ASP A 54 29.85 -35.93 -28.49
CA ASP A 54 29.97 -37.37 -28.80
C ASP A 54 28.71 -38.19 -28.39
N ASP A 55 28.09 -38.80 -29.40
CA ASP A 55 27.39 -40.11 -29.47
C ASP A 55 27.00 -40.87 -28.17
N ASN A 56 25.71 -41.17 -28.01
CA ASN A 56 25.16 -42.56 -27.99
C ASN A 56 23.64 -42.60 -27.72
N ASP A 57 22.90 -43.01 -28.76
CA ASP A 57 22.01 -44.19 -28.80
C ASP A 57 21.24 -44.64 -27.55
N ASP A 58 19.90 -44.72 -27.71
CA ASP A 58 19.06 -45.94 -27.64
C ASP A 58 17.76 -45.84 -26.78
N ASN A 59 16.62 -46.05 -27.49
CA ASN A 59 15.46 -46.90 -27.15
C ASN A 59 14.52 -46.49 -25.99
N ASP A 60 13.21 -46.76 -25.99
CA ASP A 60 12.23 -47.34 -26.91
C ASP A 60 10.83 -47.10 -26.27
N ASP A 61 9.82 -46.90 -27.11
CA ASP A 61 8.44 -47.40 -27.08
C ASP A 61 7.70 -47.69 -25.75
N ASN A 62 6.48 -47.14 -25.62
CA ASN A 62 5.25 -47.95 -25.59
C ASN A 62 3.98 -47.09 -25.65
N ASP A 63 3.29 -47.20 -26.78
CA ASP A 63 1.83 -47.06 -26.92
C ASP A 63 1.11 -48.22 -26.20
N ASP A 64 -0.13 -48.02 -25.75
CA ASP A 64 -1.25 -48.90 -26.16
C ASP A 64 -2.60 -48.43 -25.58
N ASP A 65 -3.54 -48.31 -26.51
CA ASP A 65 -4.97 -48.03 -26.39
C ASP A 65 -5.76 -49.13 -25.66
N ASN A 66 -6.96 -48.78 -25.16
CA ASN A 66 -8.16 -49.60 -25.38
C ASN A 66 -9.46 -48.83 -25.09
N ASP A 67 -10.16 -48.54 -26.19
CA ASP A 67 -11.61 -48.35 -26.29
C ASP A 67 -12.38 -49.63 -25.90
N ASP A 68 -13.61 -49.47 -25.38
CA ASP A 68 -14.86 -49.88 -26.06
C ASP A 68 -16.06 -50.00 -25.08
N ASN A 69 -17.06 -49.13 -25.31
CA ASN A 69 -18.46 -49.46 -25.66
C ASN A 69 -19.25 -50.53 -24.88
N ASP A 70 -20.40 -50.15 -24.31
CA ASP A 70 -21.74 -50.31 -24.94
C ASP A 70 -22.92 -50.26 -23.93
N ASP A 71 -23.86 -49.36 -24.26
CA ASP A 71 -25.31 -49.34 -24.08
C ASP A 71 -26.05 -50.56 -23.46
N ASN A 72 -27.00 -50.30 -22.53
CA ASN A 72 -28.46 -50.33 -22.82
C ASN A 72 -29.37 -50.41 -21.57
N ASP A 73 -30.31 -49.48 -21.55
CA ASP A 73 -31.77 -49.62 -21.36
C ASP A 73 -32.45 -50.18 -20.08
N ASN A 74 -33.35 -49.30 -19.62
CA ASN A 74 -34.76 -49.50 -19.24
C ASN A 74 -35.14 -49.76 -17.76
N ASP A 75 -35.86 -48.75 -17.26
CA ASP A 75 -37.18 -48.80 -16.59
C ASP A 75 -37.41 -49.88 -15.52
N ASP A 76 -37.62 -49.45 -14.26
CA ASP A 76 -38.96 -49.54 -13.66
C ASP A 76 -39.04 -48.79 -12.31
N ASN A 77 -40.21 -48.17 -12.10
CA ASN A 77 -40.69 -47.59 -10.85
C ASN A 77 -40.63 -48.59 -9.68
N ASP A 78 -40.34 -48.13 -8.47
CA ASP A 78 -41.35 -48.08 -7.40
C ASP A 78 -40.82 -47.38 -6.12
N ASN A 79 -41.76 -46.69 -5.47
CA ASN A 79 -41.66 -46.10 -4.14
C ASN A 79 -41.05 -47.05 -3.10
N ASP A 80 -40.27 -46.53 -2.16
CA ASP A 80 -40.72 -46.32 -0.78
C ASP A 80 -39.57 -45.81 0.10
N ASN A 81 -39.86 -44.72 0.80
CA ASN A 81 -39.52 -44.38 2.19
C ASN A 81 -38.18 -44.80 2.82
N ASP A 82 -37.72 -43.82 3.61
CA ASP A 82 -36.83 -43.93 4.77
C ASP A 82 -35.35 -44.09 4.43
N ASP A 83 -34.67 -42.95 4.34
CA ASP A 83 -33.62 -42.62 5.33
C ASP A 83 -33.41 -41.10 5.37
N ASN A 84 -34.18 -40.47 6.27
CA ASN A 84 -33.78 -39.23 6.92
C ASN A 84 -32.59 -39.57 7.81
N ASP A 85 -31.35 -39.28 7.40
CA ASP A 85 -30.24 -39.19 8.37
C ASP A 85 -29.05 -38.31 7.91
N ASP A 86 -29.27 -37.32 7.03
CA ASP A 86 -28.30 -36.23 6.81
C ASP A 86 -28.69 -34.99 7.63
N ASN A 87 -28.93 -35.22 8.93
CA ASN A 87 -28.96 -34.15 9.91
C ASN A 87 -27.71 -34.28 10.79
N ASP A 88 -26.54 -34.25 10.15
CA ASP A 88 -25.27 -33.95 10.82
C ASP A 88 -25.19 -32.44 11.09
N THR A 89 -26.22 -31.92 11.75
CA THR A 89 -26.09 -30.72 12.56
C THR A 89 -25.58 -31.21 13.91
N THR A 90 -24.28 -31.49 14.00
CA THR A 90 -23.62 -31.52 15.30
C THR A 90 -24.05 -30.24 16.01
N PRO A 91 -24.73 -30.33 17.17
CA PRO A 91 -25.28 -29.17 17.82
C PRO A 91 -24.11 -28.26 18.15
N PHE A 92 -24.07 -27.06 17.55
CA PHE A 92 -23.17 -25.97 17.90
C PHE A 92 -22.99 -25.96 19.42
N THR A 93 -21.87 -26.50 19.90
CA THR A 93 -21.49 -26.38 21.30
C THR A 93 -21.26 -24.89 21.51
N VAL A 94 -22.08 -24.32 22.39
CA VAL A 94 -21.93 -22.93 22.80
C VAL A 94 -20.49 -22.77 23.29
N TRP A 95 -19.72 -21.95 22.60
CA TRP A 95 -18.37 -21.57 22.98
C TRP A 95 -18.29 -21.29 24.48
N GLU A 96 -17.36 -21.95 25.17
CA GLU A 96 -17.11 -21.64 26.59
C GLU A 96 -16.53 -20.22 26.75
N ASN A 97 -15.82 -19.72 25.73
CA ASN A 97 -15.37 -18.33 25.61
C ASN A 97 -15.98 -17.65 24.36
N PRO A 98 -16.92 -16.70 24.49
CA PRO A 98 -17.52 -15.99 23.36
C PRO A 98 -16.54 -15.07 22.61
N ASN A 99 -15.32 -14.85 23.14
CA ASN A 99 -14.26 -14.05 22.52
C ASN A 99 -13.13 -14.90 21.91
N ALA A 100 -13.23 -16.24 21.93
CA ALA A 100 -12.14 -17.13 21.52
C ALA A 100 -11.54 -16.79 20.14
N LYS A 101 -12.38 -16.39 19.17
CA LYS A 101 -11.94 -15.96 17.84
C LYS A 101 -11.06 -14.71 17.87
N ALA A 102 -11.52 -13.68 18.56
CA ALA A 102 -10.75 -12.45 18.71
C ALA A 102 -9.46 -12.72 19.47
N ASP A 103 -9.52 -13.53 20.53
CA ASP A 103 -8.36 -13.98 21.31
C ASP A 103 -7.33 -14.71 20.43
N ALA A 104 -7.72 -15.68 19.62
CA ALA A 104 -6.85 -16.37 18.66
C ALA A 104 -6.22 -15.44 17.62
N PHE A 105 -7.02 -14.53 17.07
CA PHE A 105 -6.55 -13.56 16.09
C PHE A 105 -5.45 -12.64 16.66
N ARG A 106 -5.63 -12.21 17.91
CA ARG A 106 -4.63 -11.39 18.62
C ARG A 106 -3.33 -12.15 18.81
N LEU A 107 -3.42 -13.45 19.08
CA LEU A 107 -2.26 -14.31 19.28
C LEU A 107 -1.45 -14.49 17.99
N TYR A 108 -2.12 -14.75 16.87
CA TYR A 108 -1.51 -14.83 15.53
C TYR A 108 -0.63 -13.60 15.25
N TYR A 109 -1.16 -12.39 15.47
CA TYR A 109 -0.38 -11.18 15.25
C TYR A 109 0.70 -11.00 16.30
N LYS A 110 0.41 -11.20 17.60
CA LYS A 110 1.33 -10.91 18.72
C LYS A 110 2.72 -11.53 18.52
N GLU A 111 2.76 -12.78 18.06
CA GLU A 111 3.99 -13.49 17.72
C GLU A 111 4.76 -12.75 16.62
N ARG A 112 4.09 -12.54 15.48
CA ARG A 112 4.70 -12.00 14.27
C ARG A 112 5.13 -10.55 14.45
N LEU A 113 4.50 -9.78 15.36
CA LEU A 113 4.91 -8.42 15.70
C LEU A 113 6.43 -8.33 15.95
N SER A 114 6.97 -9.30 16.69
CA SER A 114 8.39 -9.32 17.09
C SER A 114 9.36 -9.53 15.92
N ARG A 115 8.89 -10.06 14.79
CA ARG A 115 9.68 -10.28 13.56
C ARG A 115 9.38 -9.23 12.51
N ILE A 116 8.10 -8.92 12.31
CA ILE A 116 7.64 -7.93 11.34
C ILE A 116 8.13 -6.53 11.72
N LEU A 117 8.05 -6.12 12.99
CA LEU A 117 8.48 -4.78 13.37
C LEU A 117 9.97 -4.53 13.12
N PRO A 118 10.91 -5.42 13.47
CA PRO A 118 12.30 -5.27 13.06
C PRO A 118 12.46 -5.17 11.54
N ALA A 119 11.84 -6.06 10.76
CA ALA A 119 11.94 -6.03 9.30
C ALA A 119 11.45 -4.69 8.73
N TYR A 120 10.26 -4.28 9.15
CA TYR A 120 9.65 -3.01 8.78
C TYR A 120 10.51 -1.82 9.21
N ASN A 121 10.98 -1.78 10.46
CA ASN A 121 11.82 -0.70 10.99
C ASN A 121 13.18 -0.58 10.29
N ARG A 122 13.74 -1.69 9.80
CA ARG A 122 15.04 -1.74 9.11
C ARG A 122 14.94 -1.36 7.64
N PHE A 123 13.86 -1.77 6.98
CA PHE A 123 13.83 -1.83 5.51
C PHE A 123 12.66 -1.08 4.87
N LYS A 124 11.66 -0.62 5.63
CA LYS A 124 10.50 0.11 5.09
C LYS A 124 10.27 1.43 5.80
N LEU A 125 10.59 1.53 7.09
CA LEU A 125 10.51 2.77 7.88
C LEU A 125 11.87 3.48 7.88
N VAL A 126 12.03 4.43 6.98
CA VAL A 126 13.31 5.06 6.62
C VAL A 126 13.26 6.57 6.74
N GLY A 127 14.42 7.21 6.89
CA GLY A 127 14.55 8.60 7.32
C GLY A 127 15.80 8.72 8.16
N ASP A 128 15.68 9.29 9.36
CA ASP A 128 16.71 9.16 10.40
C ASP A 128 16.33 8.03 11.39
N VAL A 129 17.10 7.85 12.47
CA VAL A 129 16.83 6.84 13.51
C VAL A 129 15.53 7.14 14.25
N VAL A 130 15.27 8.41 14.57
CA VAL A 130 14.03 8.84 15.23
C VAL A 130 12.95 9.17 14.19
N PRO A 131 12.91 10.32 13.51
CA PRO A 131 11.88 10.54 12.50
C PRO A 131 12.10 9.61 11.31
N ALA A 132 11.05 8.89 10.92
CA ALA A 132 11.08 8.04 9.75
C ALA A 132 9.69 7.89 9.14
N MET A 133 9.65 7.60 7.86
CA MET A 133 8.44 7.40 7.08
C MET A 133 8.46 6.05 6.38
N THR A 134 7.28 5.52 6.09
CA THR A 134 7.13 4.29 5.31
C THR A 134 7.44 4.56 3.85
N LEU A 135 8.35 3.80 3.23
CA LEU A 135 8.45 3.75 1.78
C LEU A 135 7.82 2.46 1.24
N GLY A 136 7.29 2.52 0.03
CA GLY A 136 6.73 1.39 -0.70
C GLY A 136 7.77 0.34 -1.06
N SER A 137 9.03 0.74 -1.26
CA SER A 137 10.13 -0.20 -1.50
C SER A 137 11.49 0.31 -1.01
N THR A 138 12.43 -0.62 -0.92
CA THR A 138 13.87 -0.39 -0.77
C THR A 138 14.63 -1.44 -1.57
N ALA A 139 15.91 -1.19 -1.82
CA ALA A 139 16.82 -2.17 -2.38
C ALA A 139 17.89 -2.51 -1.34
N ILE A 140 18.13 -3.81 -1.12
CA ILE A 140 18.95 -4.29 0.00
C ILE A 140 20.06 -5.20 -0.53
N ALA A 141 21.30 -4.92 -0.14
CA ALA A 141 22.43 -5.83 -0.29
C ALA A 141 22.89 -6.32 1.09
N LYS A 142 23.01 -7.63 1.26
CA LYS A 142 23.47 -8.26 2.51
C LYS A 142 24.85 -8.90 2.35
N SER A 143 25.72 -8.71 3.34
CA SER A 143 26.98 -9.46 3.49
C SER A 143 27.26 -9.76 4.97
N GLY A 144 27.02 -11.01 5.38
CA GLY A 144 27.04 -11.43 6.77
C GLY A 144 26.01 -10.68 7.60
N THR A 145 26.50 -9.88 8.56
CA THR A 145 25.67 -9.01 9.41
C THR A 145 25.59 -7.57 8.90
N ASN A 146 26.17 -7.27 7.74
CA ASN A 146 26.13 -5.93 7.15
C ASN A 146 25.01 -5.85 6.11
N TYR A 147 24.24 -4.78 6.17
CA TYR A 147 23.16 -4.47 5.24
C TYR A 147 23.44 -3.09 4.63
N ASP A 148 23.46 -3.02 3.31
CA ASP A 148 23.44 -1.77 2.54
C ASP A 148 22.02 -1.59 2.00
N VAL A 149 21.37 -0.50 2.39
CA VAL A 149 19.94 -0.25 2.13
C VAL A 149 19.82 1.05 1.34
N ALA A 150 19.38 0.94 0.09
CA ALA A 150 19.06 2.06 -0.77
C ALA A 150 17.55 2.32 -0.75
N LEU A 151 17.17 3.58 -0.63
CA LEU A 151 15.77 3.98 -0.52
C LEU A 151 15.13 4.06 -1.91
N HIS A 152 13.90 3.61 -2.06
CA HIS A 152 13.19 3.70 -3.33
C HIS A 152 11.71 4.03 -3.07
N PRO A 153 11.30 5.30 -3.19
CA PRO A 153 9.90 5.65 -3.00
C PRO A 153 9.12 5.13 -4.22
N VAL A 154 7.97 4.53 -3.98
CA VAL A 154 7.01 4.25 -5.06
C VAL A 154 6.03 5.40 -5.18
N ASP A 155 5.07 5.30 -6.09
CA ASP A 155 4.12 6.37 -6.34
C ASP A 155 3.34 6.77 -5.07
N ASN A 156 2.60 5.82 -4.52
CA ASN A 156 1.84 6.01 -3.29
C ASN A 156 2.46 5.20 -2.15
N ASN A 157 2.79 5.87 -1.05
CA ASN A 157 3.44 5.25 0.11
C ASN A 157 2.48 5.31 1.30
N ASP A 158 2.30 4.18 1.98
CA ASP A 158 1.37 4.03 3.12
C ASP A 158 1.90 4.67 4.41
N PHE A 159 2.12 6.00 4.43
CA PHE A 159 2.65 6.70 5.60
C PHE A 159 1.68 6.69 6.76
N GLY A 160 0.45 7.14 6.52
CA GLY A 160 -0.55 7.33 7.55
C GLY A 160 -1.32 6.07 7.86
N TRP A 161 -1.58 5.20 6.88
CA TRP A 161 -2.15 3.87 7.10
C TRP A 161 -1.25 3.01 7.97
N SER A 162 0.05 2.96 7.68
CA SER A 162 0.96 2.21 8.54
C SER A 162 1.03 2.79 9.96
N ALA A 163 1.03 4.11 10.13
CA ALA A 163 0.99 4.75 11.45
C ALA A 163 -0.32 4.44 12.18
N PHE A 164 -1.45 4.47 11.47
CA PHE A 164 -2.76 4.08 11.98
C PHE A 164 -2.77 2.61 12.40
N ASN A 165 -2.28 1.69 11.58
CA ASN A 165 -2.25 0.25 11.85
C ASN A 165 -1.38 -0.07 13.07
N VAL A 166 -0.17 0.49 13.15
CA VAL A 166 0.70 0.34 14.32
C VAL A 166 0.04 0.94 15.56
N TYR A 167 -0.69 2.05 15.44
CA TYR A 167 -1.36 2.66 16.58
C TYR A 167 -2.54 1.84 17.07
N GLN A 168 -3.36 1.27 16.18
CA GLN A 168 -4.40 0.31 16.57
C GLN A 168 -3.77 -0.93 17.23
N ALA A 169 -2.64 -1.42 16.69
CA ALA A 169 -1.89 -2.51 17.32
C ALA A 169 -1.37 -2.12 18.71
N TYR A 170 -0.85 -0.92 18.88
CA TYR A 170 -0.33 -0.43 20.15
C TYR A 170 -1.43 -0.27 21.20
N LYS A 171 -2.60 0.29 20.85
CA LYS A 171 -3.75 0.36 21.76
C LYS A 171 -4.17 -1.01 22.27
N TYR A 172 -3.94 -2.02 21.45
CA TYR A 172 -4.33 -3.39 21.73
C TYR A 172 -3.28 -4.15 22.54
N PHE A 173 -2.02 -4.14 22.10
CA PHE A 173 -0.93 -4.94 22.67
C PHE A 173 -0.05 -4.17 23.66
N GLY A 174 0.03 -2.83 23.54
CA GLY A 174 0.75 -1.94 24.45
C GLY A 174 2.26 -2.22 24.55
N ARG A 175 2.88 -2.78 23.50
CA ARG A 175 4.29 -3.18 23.55
C ARG A 175 5.21 -1.98 23.30
N ARG A 176 6.42 -2.03 23.88
CA ARG A 176 7.40 -0.95 23.75
C ARG A 176 7.97 -0.83 22.34
N ASP A 177 8.16 -1.92 21.61
CA ASP A 177 8.57 -1.90 20.21
C ASP A 177 7.54 -1.20 19.31
N GLN A 178 6.24 -1.40 19.55
CA GLN A 178 5.18 -0.64 18.87
C GLN A 178 5.24 0.85 19.24
N ALA A 179 5.43 1.19 20.52
CA ALA A 179 5.61 2.58 20.95
C ALA A 179 6.82 3.25 20.26
N LEU A 180 7.95 2.56 20.16
CA LEU A 180 9.14 3.06 19.45
C LEU A 180 8.87 3.25 17.95
N THR A 181 8.18 2.30 17.32
CA THR A 181 7.76 2.42 15.91
C THR A 181 6.84 3.63 15.71
N LEU A 182 5.87 3.85 16.61
CA LEU A 182 4.97 5.02 16.57
C LEU A 182 5.69 6.33 16.76
N ILE A 183 6.64 6.40 17.69
CA ILE A 183 7.47 7.60 17.86
C ILE A 183 8.16 7.92 16.53
N ARG A 184 8.74 6.91 15.87
CA ARG A 184 9.40 7.12 14.58
C ARG A 184 8.44 7.62 13.50
N GLN A 185 7.29 6.97 13.36
CA GLN A 185 6.26 7.32 12.36
C GLN A 185 5.64 8.70 12.64
N PHE A 186 5.28 9.03 13.88
CA PHE A 186 4.70 10.33 14.24
C PHE A 186 5.70 11.47 14.07
N GLU A 187 6.96 11.28 14.48
CA GLU A 187 7.99 12.27 14.18
C GLU A 187 8.20 12.42 12.66
N GLY A 188 8.15 11.32 11.89
CA GLY A 188 8.21 11.38 10.43
C GLY A 188 7.05 12.13 9.77
N LEU A 189 5.82 11.93 10.26
CA LEU A 189 4.64 12.70 9.83
C LEU A 189 4.79 14.18 10.18
N ALA A 190 5.37 14.53 11.34
CA ALA A 190 5.64 15.91 11.67
C ALA A 190 6.67 16.53 10.72
N VAL A 191 7.76 15.80 10.42
CA VAL A 191 8.77 16.24 9.45
C VAL A 191 8.16 16.43 8.07
N ALA A 192 7.21 15.61 7.62
CA ALA A 192 6.57 15.76 6.32
C ALA A 192 5.93 17.15 6.08
N GLU A 193 5.45 17.80 7.14
CA GLU A 193 4.99 19.20 7.06
C GLU A 193 6.13 20.21 7.29
N GLU A 194 7.03 19.92 8.21
CA GLU A 194 8.05 20.87 8.63
C GLU A 194 9.24 20.98 7.66
N ILE A 195 9.44 19.97 6.81
CA ILE A 195 10.63 19.81 5.97
C ILE A 195 10.82 21.00 5.03
N SER A 196 9.72 21.54 4.48
CA SER A 196 9.79 22.68 3.58
C SER A 196 10.22 23.98 4.28
N GLY A 197 10.01 24.06 5.61
CA GLY A 197 10.14 25.29 6.38
C GLY A 197 9.02 26.31 6.17
N ILE A 198 8.01 26.00 5.34
CA ILE A 198 6.81 26.81 5.10
C ILE A 198 5.63 26.11 5.79
N PRO A 199 5.03 26.71 6.83
CA PRO A 199 3.97 26.05 7.59
C PRO A 199 2.77 25.65 6.73
N GLY A 200 2.28 24.42 6.94
CA GLY A 200 1.11 23.85 6.29
C GLY A 200 1.36 23.22 4.93
N LEU A 201 2.60 23.24 4.42
CA LEU A 201 2.96 22.47 3.23
C LEU A 201 3.36 21.06 3.64
N THR A 202 2.69 20.05 3.09
CA THR A 202 3.09 18.65 3.24
C THR A 202 3.86 18.19 2.01
N CYS A 203 4.74 17.22 2.18
CA CYS A 203 5.45 16.58 1.08
C CYS A 203 4.83 15.23 0.72
N ARG A 204 5.25 14.71 -0.43
CA ARG A 204 5.01 13.32 -0.80
C ARG A 204 5.93 12.38 -0.03
N GLU A 205 7.23 12.65 -0.05
CA GLU A 205 8.24 11.95 0.74
C GLU A 205 9.35 12.92 1.17
N TRP A 206 10.22 12.54 2.12
CA TRP A 206 11.34 13.37 2.59
C TRP A 206 12.53 12.52 2.98
N TRP A 207 13.73 12.98 2.62
CA TRP A 207 14.99 12.25 2.77
C TRP A 207 16.02 13.16 3.44
N PRO A 208 16.79 12.68 4.44
CA PRO A 208 17.80 13.48 5.11
C PRO A 208 18.91 14.05 4.21
N GLY A 209 19.19 13.42 3.07
CA GLY A 209 20.27 13.85 2.18
C GLY A 209 21.67 13.49 2.68
N PHE A 210 21.78 12.39 3.42
CA PHE A 210 23.03 11.82 3.92
C PHE A 210 22.90 10.30 4.16
N THR A 211 24.03 9.62 4.27
CA THR A 211 24.08 8.19 4.64
C THR A 211 24.10 8.03 6.17
N ILE A 212 23.35 7.05 6.67
CA ILE A 212 23.28 6.71 8.10
C ILE A 212 23.84 5.31 8.27
N ASN A 213 24.87 5.19 9.10
CA ASN A 213 25.39 3.90 9.53
C ASN A 213 24.93 3.63 10.96
N ILE A 214 24.06 2.64 11.12
CA ILE A 214 23.55 2.13 12.39
C ILE A 214 24.28 0.83 12.69
N ASP A 215 25.30 0.89 13.54
CA ASP A 215 25.99 -0.28 14.05
C ASP A 215 25.31 -0.74 15.34
N GLY A 216 24.32 -1.64 15.21
CA GLY A 216 23.61 -2.19 16.35
C GLY A 216 24.42 -3.16 17.18
N LEU A 217 25.54 -3.69 16.66
CA LEU A 217 26.45 -4.55 17.43
C LEU A 217 27.21 -3.75 18.49
N THR A 218 27.50 -2.47 18.19
CA THR A 218 28.18 -1.55 19.13
C THR A 218 27.26 -0.50 19.74
N GLY A 219 26.02 -0.40 19.25
CA GLY A 219 25.05 0.62 19.64
C GLY A 219 25.43 2.02 19.17
N THR A 220 26.17 2.14 18.05
CA THR A 220 26.65 3.44 17.54
C THR A 220 25.95 3.84 16.26
N ILE A 221 25.67 5.14 16.14
CA ILE A 221 25.07 5.75 14.96
C ILE A 221 26.05 6.78 14.43
N THR A 222 26.35 6.72 13.13
CA THR A 222 27.11 7.77 12.45
C THR A 222 26.35 8.22 11.22
N ARG A 223 26.45 9.52 10.92
CA ARG A 223 25.79 10.16 9.78
C ARG A 223 26.86 10.84 8.96
N THR A 224 26.87 10.59 7.66
CA THR A 224 27.90 11.13 6.76
C THR A 224 27.32 11.62 5.46
N LYS A 225 27.80 12.76 4.98
CA LYS A 225 27.53 13.30 3.64
C LYS A 225 28.86 13.48 2.93
N ASP A 226 29.02 12.90 1.74
CA ASP A 226 30.29 12.89 0.99
C ASP A 226 31.50 12.37 1.81
N GLY A 227 31.23 11.46 2.76
CA GLY A 227 32.23 10.91 3.68
C GLY A 227 32.58 11.80 4.89
N ASP A 228 32.07 13.03 4.95
CA ASP A 228 32.23 13.92 6.10
C ASP A 228 31.11 13.71 7.14
N PRO A 229 31.42 13.68 8.45
CA PRO A 229 30.39 13.60 9.49
C PRO A 229 29.43 14.79 9.45
N ILE A 230 28.14 14.52 9.63
CA ILE A 230 27.08 15.52 9.71
C ILE A 230 26.22 15.30 10.96
N ASP A 231 25.78 16.38 11.59
CA ASP A 231 24.81 16.32 12.68
C ASP A 231 23.39 16.28 12.10
N PRO A 232 22.44 15.54 12.70
CA PRO A 232 21.04 15.59 12.28
C PRO A 232 20.46 17.00 12.49
N ALA A 233 19.45 17.37 11.71
CA ALA A 233 18.80 18.68 11.80
C ALA A 233 18.25 18.97 13.21
N GLU A 234 17.79 17.93 13.91
CA GLU A 234 17.36 17.99 15.29
C GLU A 234 18.17 17.04 16.16
N ALA A 235 18.49 17.49 17.38
CA ALA A 235 19.13 16.64 18.36
C ALA A 235 18.07 15.75 19.03
N TYR A 236 18.23 14.43 18.89
CA TYR A 236 17.36 13.45 19.54
C TYR A 236 17.86 13.09 20.95
N ASP A 237 16.96 12.58 21.80
CA ASP A 237 17.38 12.03 23.09
C ASP A 237 18.26 10.79 22.84
N PRO A 238 19.54 10.80 23.28
CA PRO A 238 20.43 9.66 23.04
C PRO A 238 19.94 8.36 23.67
N SER A 239 19.11 8.44 24.73
CA SER A 239 18.51 7.25 25.34
C SER A 239 17.43 6.63 24.47
N LEU A 240 16.65 7.45 23.76
CA LEU A 240 15.66 7.00 22.79
C LEU A 240 16.34 6.40 21.56
N GLU A 241 17.38 7.05 21.02
CA GLU A 241 18.16 6.49 19.91
C GLU A 241 18.76 5.13 20.28
N ALA A 242 19.35 5.00 21.46
CA ALA A 242 19.89 3.73 21.93
C ALA A 242 18.80 2.66 22.07
N GLU A 243 17.62 3.01 22.59
CA GLU A 243 16.51 2.07 22.73
C GLU A 243 15.97 1.59 21.36
N ILE A 244 15.88 2.48 20.37
CA ILE A 244 15.49 2.13 18.99
C ILE A 244 16.52 1.19 18.37
N VAL A 245 17.82 1.47 18.53
CA VAL A 245 18.90 0.62 18.03
C VAL A 245 18.86 -0.76 18.69
N ASP A 246 18.69 -0.82 20.01
CA ASP A 246 18.59 -2.08 20.74
C ASP A 246 17.35 -2.89 20.34
N ALA A 247 16.21 -2.23 20.10
CA ALA A 247 14.96 -2.89 19.75
C ALA A 247 14.98 -3.46 18.31
N PHE A 248 15.52 -2.71 17.35
CA PHE A 248 15.36 -3.06 15.94
C PHE A 248 16.65 -3.39 15.22
N PHE A 249 17.82 -2.94 15.65
CA PHE A 249 19.05 -3.03 14.85
C PHE A 249 20.17 -3.85 15.51
N ALA A 250 19.94 -4.37 16.73
CA ALA A 250 20.96 -5.00 17.58
C ALA A 250 21.74 -6.19 16.97
N ASP A 251 21.28 -6.78 15.88
CA ASP A 251 21.84 -7.96 15.24
C ASP A 251 22.74 -7.67 14.03
N GLY A 252 22.91 -6.39 13.65
CA GLY A 252 23.61 -6.05 12.41
C GLY A 252 24.16 -4.64 12.33
N VAL A 253 24.77 -4.36 11.19
CA VAL A 253 25.26 -3.04 10.80
C VAL A 253 24.50 -2.62 9.55
N TYR A 254 23.81 -1.49 9.61
CA TYR A 254 22.90 -1.03 8.56
C TYR A 254 23.41 0.28 8.00
N ASN A 255 23.78 0.27 6.72
CA ASN A 255 24.18 1.44 5.96
C ASN A 255 23.00 1.90 5.12
N VAL A 256 22.24 2.87 5.63
CA VAL A 256 21.05 3.42 4.98
C VAL A 256 21.45 4.61 4.13
N ARG A 257 21.35 4.47 2.80
CA ARG A 257 21.68 5.49 1.81
C ARG A 257 20.50 6.44 1.62
N ALA A 258 20.32 7.34 2.58
CA ALA A 258 19.22 8.30 2.58
C ALA A 258 19.56 9.62 1.85
N ASP A 259 20.53 9.58 0.93
CA ASP A 259 20.82 10.65 -0.02
C ASP A 259 20.25 10.27 -1.39
N PRO A 260 19.24 11.00 -1.92
CA PRO A 260 18.72 10.76 -3.25
C PRO A 260 19.82 10.78 -4.31
N THR A 261 20.79 11.69 -4.18
CA THR A 261 21.86 11.80 -5.18
C THR A 261 22.73 10.55 -5.27
N ASP A 262 22.91 9.83 -4.17
CA ASP A 262 23.62 8.54 -4.16
C ASP A 262 22.75 7.45 -4.79
N THR A 263 21.50 7.31 -4.35
CA THR A 263 20.62 6.23 -4.82
C THR A 263 20.32 6.35 -6.32
N TYR A 264 19.90 7.52 -6.80
CA TYR A 264 19.47 7.71 -8.19
C TYR A 264 20.62 7.70 -9.21
N PHE A 265 21.86 7.95 -8.80
CA PHE A 265 23.00 7.98 -9.72
C PHE A 265 24.02 6.85 -9.50
N HIS A 266 23.88 6.04 -8.45
CA HIS A 266 24.75 4.88 -8.23
C HIS A 266 24.02 3.54 -8.12
N ILE A 267 22.70 3.54 -7.84
CA ILE A 267 21.91 2.31 -7.69
C ILE A 267 20.91 2.16 -8.85
N GLU A 268 20.09 3.19 -9.09
CA GLU A 268 19.05 3.17 -10.14
C GLU A 268 19.57 2.90 -11.55
N PRO A 269 20.78 3.34 -11.98
CA PRO A 269 21.28 2.97 -13.30
C PRO A 269 21.39 1.46 -13.52
N ILE A 270 21.45 0.66 -12.44
CA ILE A 270 21.56 -0.80 -12.53
C ILE A 270 20.24 -1.48 -12.18
N LEU A 271 19.45 -0.90 -11.27
CA LEU A 271 18.15 -1.46 -10.90
C LEU A 271 17.05 -1.14 -11.93
N ASN A 272 16.95 0.13 -12.36
CA ASN A 272 15.94 0.65 -13.29
C ASN A 272 16.63 1.44 -14.43
N PRO A 273 17.35 0.76 -15.34
CA PRO A 273 18.18 1.41 -16.36
C PRO A 273 17.36 2.28 -17.35
N ALA A 274 16.09 1.94 -17.56
CA ALA A 274 15.15 2.66 -18.41
C ALA A 274 14.79 4.04 -17.82
N ASP A 275 14.17 4.05 -16.64
CA ASP A 275 13.74 5.28 -15.94
C ASP A 275 14.91 6.21 -15.67
N TYR A 276 16.05 5.64 -15.26
CA TYR A 276 17.27 6.42 -15.10
C TYR A 276 17.66 7.16 -16.38
N ALA A 277 17.67 6.46 -17.51
CA ALA A 277 18.10 7.00 -18.80
C ALA A 277 17.13 8.03 -19.40
N VAL A 278 15.83 7.89 -19.13
CA VAL A 278 14.79 8.78 -19.69
C VAL A 278 14.47 9.94 -18.75
N THR A 279 14.60 9.76 -17.45
CA THR A 279 14.17 10.73 -16.42
C THR A 279 15.34 11.31 -15.64
N PHE A 280 16.10 10.49 -14.89
CA PHE A 280 17.04 10.99 -13.86
C PHE A 280 18.24 11.72 -14.45
N VAL A 281 18.70 11.32 -15.63
CA VAL A 281 19.84 11.95 -16.30
C VAL A 281 19.61 13.42 -16.65
N PHE A 282 18.35 13.90 -16.62
CA PHE A 282 17.96 15.28 -16.91
C PHE A 282 17.76 16.17 -15.67
N ALA A 283 18.22 15.73 -14.49
CA ALA A 283 18.14 16.50 -13.25
C ALA A 283 18.84 17.88 -13.32
N GLU A 284 18.27 18.90 -12.64
CA GLU A 284 18.82 20.26 -12.55
C GLU A 284 19.18 20.64 -11.10
N MET A 285 20.21 19.98 -10.56
CA MET A 285 20.79 20.34 -9.25
C MET A 285 21.57 21.67 -9.32
N PRO A 286 21.63 22.48 -8.23
CA PRO A 286 21.48 22.08 -6.83
C PRO A 286 20.11 22.30 -6.20
N ASN A 287 19.11 22.78 -6.95
CA ASN A 287 17.86 23.24 -6.36
C ASN A 287 16.81 22.12 -6.26
N TYR A 288 16.81 21.17 -7.20
CA TYR A 288 15.90 20.04 -7.22
C TYR A 288 16.45 18.86 -8.04
N LEU A 289 15.91 17.67 -7.79
CA LEU A 289 16.17 16.41 -8.49
C LEU A 289 14.84 15.90 -9.05
N ARG A 290 14.74 15.63 -10.35
CA ARG A 290 13.51 15.11 -10.97
C ARG A 290 13.51 13.58 -10.91
N ILE A 291 12.44 12.98 -10.39
CA ILE A 291 12.38 11.57 -9.99
C ILE A 291 11.21 10.80 -10.65
N SER A 292 10.31 11.47 -11.34
CA SER A 292 9.45 10.82 -12.34
C SER A 292 8.86 11.86 -13.30
N ASN A 293 8.14 11.37 -14.31
CA ASN A 293 7.50 12.16 -15.35
C ASN A 293 6.10 12.68 -14.96
N CYS A 294 5.47 12.11 -13.92
CA CYS A 294 4.10 12.42 -13.50
C CYS A 294 4.00 12.89 -12.04
N CYS A 295 4.75 12.30 -11.09
CA CYS A 295 4.32 12.40 -9.69
C CYS A 295 5.40 12.64 -8.62
N SER A 296 6.71 12.67 -8.93
CA SER A 296 7.72 13.09 -7.93
C SER A 296 8.89 13.89 -8.51
N SER A 297 9.17 15.02 -7.88
CA SER A 297 10.48 15.65 -7.91
C SER A 297 10.86 16.07 -6.50
N PHE A 298 12.15 15.95 -6.18
CA PHE A 298 12.69 16.29 -4.88
C PHE A 298 13.28 17.69 -4.90
N MET A 299 12.78 18.56 -4.04
CA MET A 299 13.41 19.84 -3.75
C MET A 299 14.35 19.73 -2.56
N VAL A 300 15.41 20.53 -2.57
CA VAL A 300 16.24 20.75 -1.38
C VAL A 300 15.61 21.86 -0.55
N SER A 301 15.29 21.56 0.71
CA SER A 301 14.74 22.54 1.65
C SER A 301 15.70 23.72 1.84
N GLN A 302 15.19 24.94 1.67
CA GLN A 302 16.00 26.17 1.80
C GLN A 302 15.75 26.93 3.12
N LEU A 303 14.70 26.55 3.85
CA LEU A 303 14.22 27.25 5.05
C LEU A 303 14.00 26.25 6.20
N GLY A 304 13.82 26.79 7.40
CA GLY A 304 13.44 25.99 8.58
C GLY A 304 14.56 25.14 9.17
N THR A 305 14.16 24.23 10.07
CA THR A 305 15.07 23.33 10.80
C THR A 305 15.76 22.34 9.86
N PHE A 306 15.04 21.88 8.82
CA PHE A 306 15.48 20.84 7.89
C PHE A 306 16.14 21.39 6.62
N ALA A 307 16.64 22.63 6.63
CA ALA A 307 17.34 23.19 5.48
C ALA A 307 18.51 22.28 5.04
N GLY A 308 18.54 21.90 3.76
CA GLY A 308 19.50 20.96 3.17
C GLY A 308 18.99 19.51 3.04
N TYR A 309 17.84 19.18 3.63
CA TYR A 309 17.16 17.89 3.41
C TYR A 309 16.40 17.93 2.08
N PHE A 310 16.04 16.76 1.56
CA PHE A 310 15.25 16.63 0.33
C PHE A 310 13.79 16.31 0.64
N TRP A 311 12.87 16.79 -0.19
CA TRP A 311 11.45 16.43 -0.09
C TRP A 311 10.74 16.46 -1.44
N GLY A 312 9.81 15.52 -1.63
CA GLY A 312 8.91 15.45 -2.77
C GLY A 312 7.96 16.66 -2.76
N ASN A 313 8.14 17.61 -3.68
CA ASN A 313 7.33 18.82 -3.76
C ASN A 313 6.03 18.62 -4.56
N HIS A 314 5.91 17.55 -5.35
CA HIS A 314 4.67 17.17 -6.03
C HIS A 314 3.83 16.23 -5.15
N ASN A 315 3.29 16.76 -4.05
CA ASN A 315 2.36 15.97 -3.25
C ASN A 315 0.99 15.87 -3.93
N SER A 316 0.50 14.65 -4.12
CA SER A 316 -0.79 14.41 -4.74
C SER A 316 -1.93 14.33 -3.72
N ARG A 317 -3.14 14.68 -4.15
CA ARG A 317 -4.40 14.35 -3.50
C ARG A 317 -4.50 12.85 -3.24
N ASP A 318 -3.86 12.00 -4.04
CA ASP A 318 -3.96 10.54 -3.93
C ASP A 318 -3.31 10.06 -2.61
N ASN A 319 -2.19 10.67 -2.20
CA ASN A 319 -1.54 10.39 -0.91
C ASN A 319 -2.17 11.12 0.28
N PHE A 320 -3.00 12.14 0.04
CA PHE A 320 -3.49 13.00 1.11
C PHE A 320 -4.47 12.29 2.08
N PRO A 321 -5.41 11.44 1.63
CA PRO A 321 -6.22 10.60 2.52
C PRO A 321 -5.40 9.68 3.42
N ASP A 322 -4.31 9.11 2.90
CA ASP A 322 -3.37 8.31 3.69
C ASP A 322 -2.76 9.17 4.82
N PHE A 323 -2.15 10.32 4.48
CA PHE A 323 -1.62 11.26 5.48
C PHE A 323 -2.66 11.64 6.54
N ALA A 324 -3.90 11.91 6.14
CA ALA A 324 -4.99 12.25 7.04
C ALA A 324 -5.24 11.15 8.09
N MET A 325 -5.22 9.88 7.68
CA MET A 325 -5.34 8.74 8.59
C MET A 325 -4.25 8.74 9.66
N GLY A 326 -2.99 8.97 9.27
CA GLY A 326 -1.86 9.07 10.18
C GLY A 326 -1.97 10.23 11.17
N TYR A 327 -2.38 11.41 10.68
CA TYR A 327 -2.59 12.59 11.53
C TYR A 327 -3.75 12.41 12.51
N PHE A 328 -4.86 11.77 12.11
CA PHE A 328 -5.94 11.45 13.05
C PHE A 328 -5.52 10.40 14.08
N ALA A 329 -4.73 9.39 13.68
CA ALA A 329 -4.14 8.44 14.62
C ALA A 329 -3.28 9.15 15.68
N ALA A 330 -2.41 10.08 15.25
CA ALA A 330 -1.63 10.92 16.16
C ALA A 330 -2.51 11.80 17.05
N CYS A 331 -3.60 12.38 16.51
CA CYS A 331 -4.51 13.18 17.30
C CYS A 331 -5.27 12.37 18.37
N GLU A 332 -5.57 11.09 18.13
CA GLU A 332 -6.10 10.23 19.19
C GLU A 332 -4.98 9.85 20.18
N ALA A 333 -3.81 9.44 19.69
CA ALA A 333 -2.69 8.97 20.51
C ALA A 333 -2.22 10.02 21.52
N LYS A 334 -2.16 11.31 21.14
CA LYS A 334 -1.75 12.39 22.04
C LYS A 334 -2.67 12.52 23.26
N ASP A 335 -3.95 12.20 23.10
CA ASP A 335 -4.99 12.32 24.13
C ASP A 335 -5.25 10.98 24.86
N ASP A 336 -4.64 9.87 24.42
CA ASP A 336 -4.79 8.54 25.03
C ASP A 336 -4.05 8.49 26.39
N PRO A 337 -4.76 8.38 27.53
CA PRO A 337 -4.12 8.35 28.84
C PRO A 337 -3.26 7.10 29.10
N ASN A 338 -3.39 6.05 28.28
CA ASN A 338 -2.63 4.81 28.41
C ASN A 338 -1.36 4.80 27.56
N ALA A 339 -1.24 5.72 26.60
CA ALA A 339 -0.05 5.82 25.76
C ALA A 339 1.17 6.35 26.53
N ASP A 340 2.34 5.80 26.19
CA ASP A 340 3.63 6.23 26.72
C ASP A 340 3.84 7.74 26.54
N ALA A 341 4.57 8.37 27.46
CA ALA A 341 4.70 9.82 27.50
C ALA A 341 5.43 10.40 26.27
N ASP A 342 6.39 9.66 25.73
CA ASP A 342 7.12 9.99 24.51
C ASP A 342 6.27 9.76 23.25
N VAL A 343 5.49 8.67 23.18
CA VAL A 343 4.50 8.45 22.12
C VAL A 343 3.54 9.64 22.05
N ARG A 344 3.00 10.09 23.19
CA ARG A 344 2.09 11.24 23.25
C ARG A 344 2.74 12.55 22.81
N ALA A 345 4.03 12.75 23.12
CA ALA A 345 4.77 13.94 22.74
C ALA A 345 4.97 13.99 21.21
N SER A 346 5.40 12.88 20.60
CA SER A 346 5.54 12.77 19.14
C SER A 346 4.18 12.89 18.44
N ALA A 347 3.15 12.26 18.98
CA ALA A 347 1.78 12.35 18.50
C ALA A 347 1.22 13.78 18.58
N GLU A 348 1.54 14.55 19.62
CA GLU A 348 1.15 15.96 19.73
C GLU A 348 1.78 16.80 18.61
N ARG A 349 3.07 16.59 18.31
CA ARG A 349 3.76 17.27 17.21
C ARG A 349 3.09 16.95 15.87
N ALA A 350 2.92 15.67 15.56
CA ALA A 350 2.28 15.20 14.33
C ALA A 350 0.84 15.73 14.19
N CYS A 351 0.02 15.64 15.22
CA CYS A 351 -1.35 16.16 15.20
C CYS A 351 -1.39 17.68 14.94
N ASN A 352 -0.45 18.45 15.51
CA ASN A 352 -0.35 19.88 15.26
C ASN A 352 0.11 20.19 13.83
N SER A 353 1.00 19.37 13.25
CA SER A 353 1.38 19.45 11.83
C SER A 353 0.19 19.17 10.93
N GLY A 354 -0.53 18.07 11.14
CA GLY A 354 -1.75 17.73 10.37
C GLY A 354 -2.81 18.83 10.40
N LYS A 355 -2.99 19.51 11.54
CA LYS A 355 -3.89 20.68 11.62
C LYS A 355 -3.43 21.86 10.77
N ARG A 356 -2.13 22.17 10.75
CA ARG A 356 -1.59 23.23 9.89
C ARG A 356 -1.74 22.89 8.41
N VAL A 357 -1.54 21.62 8.04
CA VAL A 357 -1.80 21.15 6.67
C VAL A 357 -3.28 21.33 6.33
N GLY A 358 -4.20 20.85 7.17
CA GLY A 358 -5.63 21.01 6.96
C GLY A 358 -6.07 22.48 6.89
N ASP A 359 -5.52 23.35 7.74
CA ASP A 359 -5.75 24.80 7.69
C ASP A 359 -5.26 25.39 6.36
N SER A 360 -4.06 25.05 5.92
CA SER A 360 -3.49 25.50 4.63
C SER A 360 -4.36 25.08 3.45
N VAL A 361 -4.79 23.82 3.40
CA VAL A 361 -5.66 23.32 2.32
C VAL A 361 -6.99 24.09 2.29
N VAL A 362 -7.63 24.30 3.44
CA VAL A 362 -8.90 25.04 3.53
C VAL A 362 -8.72 26.51 3.15
N GLU A 363 -7.63 27.16 3.58
CA GLU A 363 -7.32 28.55 3.27
C GLU A 363 -7.03 28.78 1.78
N ASN A 364 -6.51 27.76 1.08
CA ASN A 364 -6.20 27.78 -0.35
C ASN A 364 -7.31 27.17 -1.22
N GLY A 365 -8.56 27.16 -0.73
CA GLY A 365 -9.72 26.73 -1.52
C GLY A 365 -9.72 25.23 -1.82
N TYR A 366 -9.28 24.42 -0.86
CA TYR A 366 -9.18 22.96 -0.95
C TYR A 366 -8.15 22.48 -1.98
N ASN A 367 -7.03 23.20 -2.07
CA ASN A 367 -5.86 22.80 -2.84
C ASN A 367 -4.67 22.56 -1.90
N LEU A 368 -3.96 21.45 -2.13
CA LEU A 368 -2.60 21.27 -1.63
C LEU A 368 -1.68 22.21 -2.40
N MET A 369 -0.93 22.99 -1.64
CA MET A 369 0.02 23.94 -2.19
C MET A 369 1.43 23.35 -2.15
N THR A 370 2.30 23.84 -3.00
CA THR A 370 3.72 23.51 -3.00
C THR A 370 4.59 24.68 -3.46
N VAL A 371 5.90 24.50 -3.39
CA VAL A 371 6.89 25.37 -4.03
C VAL A 371 7.13 24.88 -5.45
N GLY A 372 6.88 25.74 -6.43
CA GLY A 372 7.14 25.43 -7.83
C GLY A 372 8.63 25.31 -8.12
N GLU A 373 9.02 24.36 -8.98
CA GLU A 373 10.42 24.18 -9.41
C GLU A 373 11.02 25.42 -10.08
N PHE A 374 10.15 26.27 -10.65
CA PHE A 374 10.51 27.46 -11.40
C PHE A 374 10.32 28.78 -10.62
N GLU A 375 9.74 28.71 -9.43
CA GLU A 375 9.38 29.87 -8.61
C GLU A 375 10.36 30.07 -7.45
N PRO A 376 10.42 31.28 -6.85
CA PRO A 376 11.19 31.50 -5.63
C PRO A 376 10.73 30.59 -4.48
N TYR A 377 11.68 30.10 -3.67
CA TYR A 377 11.40 29.30 -2.48
C TYR A 377 10.93 30.19 -1.33
N ASP A 378 9.65 30.56 -1.34
CA ASP A 378 9.00 31.30 -0.26
C ASP A 378 7.47 31.11 -0.24
N ALA A 379 6.84 31.59 0.83
CA ALA A 379 5.39 31.43 1.05
C ALA A 379 4.52 32.35 0.17
N ASP A 380 5.09 33.35 -0.50
CA ASP A 380 4.34 34.28 -1.35
C ASP A 380 4.22 33.78 -2.81
N HIS A 381 4.92 32.70 -3.17
CA HIS A 381 4.98 32.13 -4.52
C HIS A 381 4.59 30.64 -4.57
N LEU A 382 3.68 30.23 -3.68
CA LEU A 382 3.14 28.88 -3.69
C LEU A 382 2.23 28.66 -4.90
N ILE A 383 2.29 27.46 -5.48
CA ILE A 383 1.44 26.98 -6.58
C ILE A 383 0.64 25.76 -6.12
N VAL A 384 -0.38 25.36 -6.88
CA VAL A 384 -1.06 24.09 -6.59
C VAL A 384 -0.09 22.94 -6.91
N ALA A 385 -0.02 21.94 -6.04
CA ALA A 385 0.82 20.77 -6.30
C ALA A 385 0.36 20.06 -7.60
N GLY A 386 1.30 19.63 -8.44
CA GLY A 386 1.01 19.10 -9.77
C GLY A 386 0.46 20.12 -10.77
N GLU A 387 0.46 21.44 -10.49
CA GLU A 387 0.02 22.42 -11.50
C GLU A 387 0.93 22.42 -12.74
N LEU A 388 2.23 22.24 -12.51
CA LEU A 388 3.23 22.11 -13.57
C LEU A 388 3.97 20.80 -13.35
N ARG A 389 4.00 19.94 -14.37
CA ARG A 389 4.86 18.76 -14.38
C ARG A 389 6.33 19.15 -14.22
N PRO A 390 7.20 18.22 -13.79
CA PRO A 390 8.64 18.46 -13.78
C PRO A 390 9.18 18.90 -15.14
N ASP A 391 8.60 18.48 -16.26
CA ASP A 391 9.03 18.93 -17.60
C ASP A 391 8.60 20.36 -17.97
N GLY A 392 7.80 21.03 -17.12
CA GLY A 392 7.28 22.37 -17.30
C GLY A 392 5.96 22.44 -18.08
N THR A 393 5.35 21.30 -18.43
CA THR A 393 3.99 21.26 -18.97
C THR A 393 2.94 21.49 -17.87
N ASP A 394 1.86 22.16 -18.21
CA ASP A 394 0.66 22.27 -17.37
C ASP A 394 -0.06 20.93 -17.39
N GLU A 395 -0.34 20.34 -16.22
CA GLU A 395 -1.14 19.10 -16.12
C GLU A 395 -2.61 19.31 -16.51
N GLY A 396 -3.00 20.56 -16.75
CA GLY A 396 -4.36 20.91 -17.04
C GLY A 396 -5.19 20.94 -15.75
N PRO A 397 -6.52 20.97 -15.84
CA PRO A 397 -7.36 21.30 -14.70
C PRO A 397 -7.52 20.16 -13.67
N GLU A 398 -6.77 19.07 -13.82
CA GLU A 398 -6.69 17.91 -12.95
C GLU A 398 -5.47 17.98 -12.02
N TRP A 399 -5.07 19.19 -11.60
CA TRP A 399 -3.92 19.40 -10.71
C TRP A 399 -3.91 18.37 -9.58
N LEU A 400 -2.78 17.66 -9.41
CA LEU A 400 -2.65 16.61 -8.40
C LEU A 400 -3.04 17.10 -7.01
N GLY A 401 -2.77 18.36 -6.68
CA GLY A 401 -3.11 18.94 -5.37
C GLY A 401 -4.58 19.30 -5.15
N SER A 402 -5.45 19.26 -6.16
CA SER A 402 -6.85 19.65 -6.02
C SER A 402 -7.71 18.55 -5.39
N MET A 403 -8.44 18.88 -4.32
CA MET A 403 -9.45 17.98 -3.72
C MET A 403 -10.65 17.84 -4.67
N ASN A 404 -10.56 16.91 -5.61
CA ASN A 404 -11.49 16.75 -6.72
C ASN A 404 -12.83 16.06 -6.33
N MET A 405 -12.88 15.46 -5.15
CA MET A 405 -14.06 14.79 -4.58
C MET A 405 -14.50 15.44 -3.27
N CYS A 406 -15.83 15.43 -3.01
CA CYS A 406 -16.42 16.08 -1.83
C CYS A 406 -15.83 15.52 -0.52
N GLN A 407 -15.64 14.20 -0.46
CA GLN A 407 -15.17 13.48 0.72
C GLN A 407 -13.76 13.93 1.12
N MET A 408 -12.89 14.22 0.14
CA MET A 408 -11.54 14.74 0.37
C MET A 408 -11.58 16.17 0.91
N SER A 409 -12.43 17.05 0.37
CA SER A 409 -12.60 18.41 0.91
C SER A 409 -13.16 18.40 2.33
N TYR A 410 -14.12 17.51 2.63
CA TYR A 410 -14.63 17.34 4.00
C TYR A 410 -13.57 16.76 4.94
N MET A 411 -12.74 15.84 4.48
CA MET A 411 -11.61 15.31 5.24
C MET A 411 -10.57 16.41 5.54
N ALA A 412 -10.18 17.22 4.55
CA ALA A 412 -9.30 18.37 4.76
C ALA A 412 -9.87 19.32 5.81
N LYS A 413 -11.19 19.57 5.76
CA LYS A 413 -11.90 20.36 6.76
C LYS A 413 -11.87 19.72 8.14
N ALA A 414 -12.03 18.40 8.23
CA ALA A 414 -11.94 17.65 9.49
C ALA A 414 -10.54 17.72 10.11
N MET A 415 -9.49 17.70 9.28
CA MET A 415 -8.10 17.88 9.74
C MET A 415 -7.80 19.29 10.22
N SER A 416 -8.43 20.31 9.63
CA SER A 416 -8.22 21.72 10.00
C SER A 416 -8.48 21.99 11.49
N THR A 417 -7.89 23.07 12.02
CA THR A 417 -8.11 23.52 13.40
C THR A 417 -9.58 23.84 13.68
N THR A 418 -10.33 24.27 12.66
CA THR A 418 -11.77 24.53 12.80
C THR A 418 -12.61 23.26 12.92
N GLY A 419 -12.10 22.13 12.40
CA GLY A 419 -12.75 20.84 12.37
C GLY A 419 -14.01 20.80 11.50
N LEU A 420 -14.58 19.60 11.38
CA LEU A 420 -15.83 19.34 10.66
C LEU A 420 -16.97 19.08 11.65
N SER A 421 -18.17 19.59 11.38
CA SER A 421 -19.38 19.38 12.21
C SER A 421 -20.56 18.89 11.36
N SER A 422 -21.62 18.43 12.01
CA SER A 422 -22.91 18.12 11.36
C SER A 422 -23.99 19.13 11.82
N PRO A 423 -24.87 19.64 10.91
CA PRO A 423 -24.79 19.45 9.47
C PRO A 423 -23.49 20.07 8.91
N ASP A 424 -22.97 19.44 7.88
CA ASP A 424 -21.73 19.83 7.23
C ASP A 424 -21.90 21.16 6.48
N GLU A 425 -20.83 21.97 6.48
CA GLU A 425 -20.80 23.23 5.75
C GLU A 425 -20.47 23.00 4.29
N ALA A 426 -20.87 23.92 3.42
CA ALA A 426 -20.55 23.77 2.01
C ALA A 426 -19.04 23.91 1.77
N VAL A 427 -18.46 22.98 1.02
CA VAL A 427 -17.03 22.94 0.67
C VAL A 427 -16.84 23.04 -0.84
N GLU A 428 -15.72 23.60 -1.28
CA GLU A 428 -15.36 23.63 -2.70
C GLU A 428 -14.58 22.37 -3.07
N THR A 429 -14.72 21.94 -4.33
CA THR A 429 -13.99 20.80 -4.91
C THR A 429 -13.33 21.24 -6.21
N PRO A 430 -12.16 21.91 -6.11
CA PRO A 430 -11.39 22.29 -7.29
C PRO A 430 -11.01 21.04 -8.09
N GLY A 431 -10.87 21.17 -9.41
CA GLY A 431 -10.46 20.05 -10.27
C GLY A 431 -11.44 18.88 -10.37
N SER A 432 -12.68 19.00 -9.87
CA SER A 432 -13.65 17.89 -9.94
C SER A 432 -13.88 17.37 -11.37
N TYR A 433 -13.84 16.04 -11.54
CA TYR A 433 -13.95 15.38 -12.84
C TYR A 433 -15.21 15.77 -13.63
N GLU A 434 -16.33 16.03 -12.94
CA GLU A 434 -17.56 16.52 -13.59
C GLU A 434 -17.35 17.85 -14.31
N ILE A 435 -16.57 18.76 -13.71
CA ILE A 435 -16.25 20.06 -14.29
C ILE A 435 -15.27 19.88 -15.45
N LEU A 436 -14.30 18.97 -15.33
CA LEU A 436 -13.40 18.61 -16.43
C LEU A 436 -14.18 18.06 -17.63
N GLY A 437 -15.12 17.15 -17.39
CA GLY A 437 -16.00 16.61 -18.42
C GLY A 437 -16.89 17.69 -19.06
N ILE A 438 -17.43 18.62 -18.27
CA ILE A 438 -18.17 19.78 -18.78
C ILE A 438 -17.25 20.67 -19.65
N LYS A 439 -16.03 20.96 -19.19
CA LYS A 439 -15.05 21.77 -19.93
C LYS A 439 -14.73 21.12 -21.28
N ALA A 440 -14.33 19.85 -21.26
CA ALA A 440 -14.03 19.06 -22.45
C ALA A 440 -15.20 19.01 -23.43
N LEU A 441 -16.43 18.87 -22.94
CA LEU A 441 -17.63 18.91 -23.78
C LEU A 441 -17.83 20.29 -24.44
N PHE A 442 -17.60 21.39 -23.73
CA PHE A 442 -17.71 22.73 -24.29
C PHE A 442 -16.63 22.97 -25.37
N GLU A 443 -15.40 22.57 -25.09
CA GLU A 443 -14.28 22.66 -26.02
C GLU A 443 -14.51 21.84 -27.28
N LEU A 444 -15.00 20.60 -27.15
CA LEU A 444 -15.39 19.73 -28.26
C LEU A 444 -16.46 20.39 -29.15
N LEU A 445 -17.34 21.20 -28.57
CA LEU A 445 -18.37 21.95 -29.29
C LEU A 445 -17.86 23.29 -29.85
N GLY A 446 -16.58 23.63 -29.65
CA GLY A 446 -16.00 24.92 -30.03
C GLY A 446 -16.57 26.10 -29.23
N LEU A 447 -17.06 25.83 -28.03
CA LEU A 447 -17.58 26.83 -27.09
C LEU A 447 -16.52 27.15 -26.04
N GLN A 448 -16.56 28.37 -25.51
CA GLN A 448 -15.74 28.73 -24.36
C GLN A 448 -16.32 28.03 -23.12
N PRO A 449 -15.55 27.18 -22.42
CA PRO A 449 -16.03 26.54 -21.22
C PRO A 449 -16.27 27.59 -20.12
N PRO A 450 -17.31 27.41 -19.28
CA PRO A 450 -17.53 28.26 -18.13
C PRO A 450 -16.49 27.98 -17.02
N GLU A 451 -16.06 29.01 -16.30
CA GLU A 451 -15.34 28.86 -15.04
C GLU A 451 -16.35 28.43 -13.96
N ILE A 452 -16.35 27.14 -13.64
CA ILE A 452 -17.21 26.54 -12.61
C ILE A 452 -16.29 25.86 -11.60
N THR A 453 -16.52 26.15 -10.32
CA THR A 453 -16.02 25.34 -9.21
C THR A 453 -17.21 24.61 -8.62
N LYS A 454 -17.08 23.30 -8.41
CA LYS A 454 -18.12 22.53 -7.75
C LYS A 454 -18.15 22.89 -6.27
N THR A 455 -19.37 23.07 -5.74
CA THR A 455 -19.60 23.25 -4.31
C THR A 455 -20.39 22.05 -3.82
N CYS A 456 -19.83 21.31 -2.88
CA CYS A 456 -20.52 20.22 -2.19
C CYS A 456 -21.32 20.79 -1.03
N HIS A 457 -22.53 20.29 -0.84
CA HIS A 457 -23.45 20.67 0.22
C HIS A 457 -23.73 19.55 1.20
N ASN A 458 -23.32 18.34 0.84
CA ASN A 458 -23.43 17.14 1.66
C ASN A 458 -22.19 16.27 1.48
N ILE A 459 -21.75 15.61 2.55
CA ILE A 459 -20.68 14.61 2.50
C ILE A 459 -20.97 13.43 1.56
N ASP A 460 -22.23 13.15 1.24
CA ASP A 460 -22.67 12.12 0.29
C ASP A 460 -22.68 12.58 -1.17
N ASP A 461 -22.42 13.87 -1.45
CA ASP A 461 -22.44 14.40 -2.83
C ASP A 461 -21.38 13.68 -3.69
N PHE A 462 -21.83 13.10 -4.81
CA PHE A 462 -20.99 12.34 -5.76
C PHE A 462 -20.83 13.08 -7.09
N PHE A 463 -21.79 13.00 -8.00
CA PHE A 463 -21.66 13.52 -9.38
C PHE A 463 -22.86 14.37 -9.79
N VAL A 464 -22.64 15.62 -10.20
CA VAL A 464 -23.67 16.57 -10.66
C VAL A 464 -24.81 16.73 -9.64
N GLY A 465 -24.44 16.79 -8.35
CA GLY A 465 -25.37 16.89 -7.22
C GLY A 465 -26.20 15.64 -6.97
N LEU A 466 -25.88 14.51 -7.61
CA LEU A 466 -26.38 13.19 -7.25
C LEU A 466 -25.58 12.68 -6.03
N PRO A 467 -26.24 12.31 -4.92
CA PRO A 467 -25.57 11.64 -3.82
C PRO A 467 -25.20 10.19 -4.17
N PHE A 468 -24.18 9.61 -3.55
CA PHE A 468 -23.80 8.20 -3.72
C PHE A 468 -24.99 7.25 -3.48
N GLY A 469 -25.79 7.49 -2.44
CA GLY A 469 -26.98 6.67 -2.18
C GLY A 469 -28.03 6.71 -3.30
N SER A 470 -28.11 7.83 -4.03
CA SER A 470 -28.98 7.94 -5.20
C SER A 470 -28.44 7.21 -6.42
N PHE A 471 -27.11 7.06 -6.55
CA PHE A 471 -26.49 6.25 -7.60
C PHE A 471 -26.85 4.76 -7.45
N LEU A 472 -26.81 4.24 -6.22
CA LEU A 472 -27.17 2.85 -5.91
C LEU A 472 -28.61 2.45 -6.27
N THR A 473 -29.50 3.44 -6.31
CA THR A 473 -30.94 3.25 -6.59
C THR A 473 -31.36 3.85 -7.94
N LEU A 474 -30.38 4.25 -8.77
CA LEU A 474 -30.66 4.87 -10.05
C LEU A 474 -31.40 3.88 -10.97
N GLU A 475 -32.54 4.33 -11.51
CA GLU A 475 -33.27 3.60 -12.54
C GLU A 475 -33.15 4.32 -13.88
N VAL A 476 -32.90 3.57 -14.95
CA VAL A 476 -32.95 4.09 -16.31
C VAL A 476 -34.04 3.41 -17.13
N PHE A 477 -34.99 4.20 -17.60
CA PHE A 477 -36.20 3.73 -18.28
C PHE A 477 -37.03 2.73 -17.42
N GLY A 478 -36.94 2.82 -16.09
CA GLY A 478 -37.62 1.94 -15.14
C GLY A 478 -36.92 0.60 -14.93
N VAL A 479 -35.66 0.47 -15.35
CA VAL A 479 -34.78 -0.68 -15.07
C VAL A 479 -33.68 -0.22 -14.12
N PRO A 480 -33.41 -0.91 -13.00
CA PRO A 480 -32.28 -0.60 -12.14
C PRO A 480 -30.95 -0.51 -12.92
N LEU A 481 -30.10 0.46 -12.58
CA LEU A 481 -28.82 0.68 -13.26
C LEU A 481 -27.93 -0.58 -13.24
N TRP A 482 -27.83 -1.24 -12.09
CA TRP A 482 -26.98 -2.43 -11.93
C TRP A 482 -27.46 -3.62 -12.78
N ASP A 483 -28.78 -3.82 -12.93
CA ASP A 483 -29.35 -4.84 -13.83
C ASP A 483 -28.99 -4.55 -15.30
N LEU A 484 -29.00 -3.27 -15.67
CA LEU A 484 -28.59 -2.83 -16.99
C LEU A 484 -27.09 -3.07 -17.21
N ILE A 485 -26.23 -2.72 -16.24
CA ILE A 485 -24.78 -2.93 -16.32
C ILE A 485 -24.48 -4.42 -16.49
N ALA A 486 -25.08 -5.30 -15.67
CA ALA A 486 -24.95 -6.75 -15.80
C ALA A 486 -25.33 -7.23 -17.21
N THR A 487 -26.44 -6.75 -17.76
CA THR A 487 -26.86 -7.08 -19.14
C THR A 487 -25.86 -6.57 -20.18
N VAL A 488 -25.22 -5.43 -19.96
CA VAL A 488 -24.25 -4.85 -20.91
C VAL A 488 -22.91 -5.59 -20.82
N LEU A 489 -22.48 -5.99 -19.62
CA LEU A 489 -21.31 -6.84 -19.38
C LEU A 489 -21.43 -8.19 -20.11
N GLU A 490 -22.59 -8.84 -20.05
CA GLU A 490 -22.85 -10.08 -20.81
C GLU A 490 -22.77 -9.87 -22.34
N LEU A 491 -23.11 -8.68 -22.83
CA LEU A 491 -23.18 -8.39 -24.27
C LEU A 491 -21.86 -7.87 -24.86
N TYR A 492 -21.04 -7.22 -24.04
CA TYR A 492 -19.80 -6.52 -24.41
C TYR A 492 -18.75 -6.67 -23.30
N PRO A 493 -18.32 -7.90 -22.97
CA PRO A 493 -17.48 -8.13 -21.79
C PRO A 493 -16.16 -7.38 -21.88
N ASP A 494 -15.45 -7.51 -23.00
CA ASP A 494 -14.11 -6.94 -23.23
C ASP A 494 -14.07 -5.41 -23.09
N GLU A 495 -15.22 -4.74 -23.27
CA GLU A 495 -15.33 -3.29 -23.13
C GLU A 495 -15.88 -2.83 -21.78
N VAL A 496 -16.46 -3.73 -20.98
CA VAL A 496 -17.25 -3.36 -19.79
C VAL A 496 -16.59 -3.79 -18.50
N TRP A 497 -16.00 -4.99 -18.44
CA TRP A 497 -15.35 -5.41 -17.20
C TRP A 497 -14.18 -4.48 -16.81
N PRO A 498 -13.31 -3.99 -17.73
CA PRO A 498 -12.25 -3.07 -17.35
C PRO A 498 -12.83 -1.78 -16.77
N VAL A 499 -13.85 -1.20 -17.43
CA VAL A 499 -14.53 0.01 -16.96
C VAL A 499 -15.17 -0.14 -15.58
N LEU A 500 -15.64 -1.34 -15.23
CA LEU A 500 -16.21 -1.60 -13.90
C LEU A 500 -15.12 -1.70 -12.83
N LEU A 501 -13.95 -2.23 -13.17
CA LEU A 501 -12.82 -2.26 -12.27
C LEU A 501 -12.17 -0.87 -12.15
N ASP A 502 -12.08 -0.10 -13.23
CA ASP A 502 -11.67 1.32 -13.18
C ASP A 502 -12.59 2.14 -12.28
N LEU A 503 -13.90 1.86 -12.30
CA LEU A 503 -14.85 2.47 -11.37
C LEU A 503 -14.55 2.05 -9.92
N ALA A 504 -14.24 0.77 -9.69
CA ALA A 504 -13.93 0.27 -8.35
C ALA A 504 -12.63 0.87 -7.80
N ASP A 505 -11.62 1.05 -8.66
CA ASP A 505 -10.35 1.69 -8.34
C ASP A 505 -10.53 3.18 -8.04
N ALA A 506 -11.28 3.90 -8.88
CA ALA A 506 -11.54 5.33 -8.69
C ALA A 506 -12.33 5.66 -7.40
N LEU A 507 -12.88 4.65 -6.72
CA LEU A 507 -13.53 4.81 -5.42
C LEU A 507 -12.57 4.70 -4.23
N ASP A 508 -11.34 4.20 -4.40
CA ASP A 508 -10.38 4.02 -3.31
C ASP A 508 -10.09 5.34 -2.57
N GLN A 509 -9.84 6.43 -3.31
CA GLN A 509 -9.57 7.74 -2.73
C GLN A 509 -10.75 8.34 -1.94
N PRO A 510 -11.98 8.45 -2.49
CA PRO A 510 -13.12 8.93 -1.71
C PRO A 510 -13.50 7.97 -0.57
N GLU A 511 -13.28 6.66 -0.71
CA GLU A 511 -13.47 5.65 0.34
C GLU A 511 -12.51 5.88 1.52
N MET A 512 -11.22 6.02 1.25
CA MET A 512 -10.21 6.32 2.26
C MET A 512 -10.48 7.67 2.93
N ALA A 513 -10.85 8.69 2.16
CA ALA A 513 -11.17 10.01 2.69
C ALA A 513 -12.40 10.01 3.60
N ILE A 514 -13.48 9.31 3.21
CA ILE A 514 -14.67 9.20 4.07
C ILE A 514 -14.38 8.35 5.31
N PHE A 515 -13.56 7.30 5.19
CA PHE A 515 -13.11 6.51 6.33
C PHE A 515 -12.33 7.36 7.33
N ALA A 516 -11.46 8.26 6.85
CA ALA A 516 -10.76 9.22 7.70
C ALA A 516 -11.75 10.16 8.44
N VAL A 517 -12.84 10.58 7.80
CA VAL A 517 -13.91 11.37 8.46
C VAL A 517 -14.68 10.53 9.49
N VAL A 518 -14.99 9.27 9.19
CA VAL A 518 -15.59 8.32 10.16
C VAL A 518 -14.69 8.23 11.40
N TYR A 519 -13.39 8.05 11.20
CA TYR A 519 -12.43 7.94 12.29
C TYR A 519 -12.31 9.24 13.09
N TYR A 520 -12.19 10.39 12.42
CA TYR A 520 -12.23 11.71 13.06
C TYR A 520 -13.47 11.89 13.95
N ALA A 521 -14.65 11.52 13.44
CA ALA A 521 -15.91 11.64 14.18
C ALA A 521 -15.96 10.72 15.40
N ARG A 522 -15.35 9.52 15.33
CA ARG A 522 -15.24 8.59 16.48
C ARG A 522 -14.36 9.16 17.59
N ILE A 523 -13.21 9.73 17.24
CA ILE A 523 -12.22 10.20 18.23
C ILE A 523 -12.53 11.61 18.77
N THR A 524 -13.45 12.33 18.12
CA THR A 524 -13.83 13.69 18.52
C THR A 524 -15.14 13.71 19.30
N ALA A 525 -15.11 14.17 20.55
CA ALA A 525 -16.29 14.22 21.41
C ALA A 525 -17.45 15.05 20.82
N GLY A 526 -18.67 14.48 20.87
CA GLY A 526 -19.91 15.17 20.47
C GLY A 526 -20.18 15.22 18.96
N LYS A 527 -19.62 14.26 18.19
CA LYS A 527 -19.76 14.18 16.73
C LYS A 527 -20.66 13.02 16.26
N ASP A 528 -21.56 12.51 17.10
CA ASP A 528 -22.42 11.35 16.78
C ASP A 528 -23.20 11.50 15.47
N GLU A 529 -23.71 12.71 15.17
CA GLU A 529 -24.42 12.97 13.90
C GLU A 529 -23.49 12.92 12.69
N LEU A 530 -22.26 13.46 12.82
CA LEU A 530 -21.25 13.39 11.77
C LEU A 530 -20.78 11.95 11.56
N LEU A 531 -20.62 11.18 12.65
CA LEU A 531 -20.29 9.76 12.60
C LEU A 531 -21.36 9.01 11.81
N HIS A 532 -22.64 9.22 12.12
CA HIS A 532 -23.73 8.56 11.39
C HIS A 532 -23.74 8.93 9.90
N ALA A 533 -23.64 10.22 9.57
CA ALA A 533 -23.63 10.68 8.18
C ALA A 533 -22.43 10.14 7.39
N SER A 534 -21.23 10.19 7.97
CA SER A 534 -20.01 9.66 7.33
C SER A 534 -20.05 8.14 7.17
N GLN A 535 -20.62 7.40 8.13
CA GLN A 535 -20.86 5.97 7.99
C GLN A 535 -21.89 5.65 6.90
N GLU A 536 -22.96 6.44 6.77
CA GLU A 536 -23.93 6.25 5.68
C GLU A 536 -23.28 6.46 4.31
N THR A 537 -22.47 7.51 4.15
CA THR A 537 -21.72 7.75 2.91
C THR A 537 -20.67 6.68 2.64
N LEU A 538 -19.90 6.25 3.65
CA LEU A 538 -18.96 5.14 3.51
C LEU A 538 -19.68 3.88 3.03
N TRP A 539 -20.84 3.55 3.63
CA TRP A 539 -21.67 2.43 3.17
C TRP A 539 -22.08 2.57 1.69
N HIS A 540 -22.44 3.78 1.25
CA HIS A 540 -22.80 3.98 -0.16
C HIS A 540 -21.62 3.75 -1.11
N ILE A 541 -20.43 4.24 -0.75
CA ILE A 541 -19.22 4.09 -1.57
C ILE A 541 -18.81 2.62 -1.65
N VAL A 542 -18.68 1.93 -0.51
CA VAL A 542 -18.26 0.52 -0.47
C VAL A 542 -19.26 -0.37 -1.24
N GLU A 543 -20.56 -0.06 -1.19
CA GLU A 543 -21.58 -0.84 -1.90
C GLU A 543 -21.52 -0.64 -3.42
N ILE A 544 -21.06 0.52 -3.92
CA ILE A 544 -20.83 0.73 -5.35
C ILE A 544 -19.61 -0.07 -5.79
N GLN A 545 -18.50 0.03 -5.06
CA GLN A 545 -17.27 -0.72 -5.33
C GLN A 545 -17.55 -2.23 -5.32
N ARG A 546 -18.26 -2.71 -4.29
CA ARG A 546 -18.67 -4.12 -4.16
C ARG A 546 -19.53 -4.58 -5.33
N ARG A 547 -20.55 -3.81 -5.73
CA ARG A 547 -21.43 -4.21 -6.86
C ARG A 547 -20.71 -4.24 -8.20
N ALA A 548 -19.83 -3.26 -8.46
CA ALA A 548 -19.05 -3.22 -9.69
C ALA A 548 -18.13 -4.46 -9.78
N SER A 549 -17.40 -4.73 -8.70
CA SER A 549 -16.46 -5.84 -8.60
C SER A 549 -17.16 -7.20 -8.61
N GLN A 550 -18.26 -7.36 -7.87
CA GLN A 550 -19.03 -8.62 -7.86
C GLN A 550 -19.55 -8.99 -9.25
N LEU A 551 -20.04 -8.02 -10.04
CA LEU A 551 -20.50 -8.28 -11.40
C LEU A 551 -19.37 -8.82 -12.28
N VAL A 552 -18.16 -8.26 -12.14
CA VAL A 552 -16.98 -8.73 -12.88
C VAL A 552 -16.56 -10.11 -12.40
N TYR A 553 -16.49 -10.34 -11.09
CA TYR A 553 -16.14 -11.63 -10.50
C TYR A 553 -17.08 -12.75 -10.95
N ASP A 554 -18.40 -12.54 -10.80
CA ASP A 554 -19.43 -13.50 -11.20
C ASP A 554 -19.34 -13.82 -12.69
N TRP A 555 -19.16 -12.79 -13.53
CA TRP A 555 -18.99 -12.97 -14.97
C TRP A 555 -17.72 -13.75 -15.30
N ALA A 556 -16.59 -13.40 -14.68
CA ALA A 556 -15.28 -13.98 -14.94
C ALA A 556 -15.23 -15.46 -14.55
N MET A 557 -15.81 -15.81 -13.40
CA MET A 557 -15.92 -17.18 -12.89
C MET A 557 -16.91 -18.04 -13.67
N ALA A 558 -17.90 -17.43 -14.32
CA ALA A 558 -18.85 -18.13 -15.19
C ALA A 558 -18.30 -18.44 -16.59
N GLN A 559 -17.11 -17.94 -16.96
CA GLN A 559 -16.47 -18.30 -18.23
C GLN A 559 -15.94 -19.74 -18.23
N ASP A 560 -15.82 -20.35 -19.40
CA ASP A 560 -15.21 -21.67 -19.59
C ASP A 560 -14.11 -21.59 -20.66
N PRO A 561 -12.82 -21.54 -20.26
CA PRO A 561 -12.32 -21.52 -18.88
C PRO A 561 -12.58 -20.18 -18.16
N PRO A 562 -12.54 -20.13 -16.82
CA PRO A 562 -12.65 -18.89 -16.06
C PRO A 562 -11.63 -17.85 -16.50
N ASN A 563 -12.02 -16.57 -16.52
CA ASN A 563 -11.09 -15.46 -16.74
C ASN A 563 -10.42 -15.09 -15.41
N THR A 564 -9.31 -15.75 -15.10
CA THR A 564 -8.59 -15.58 -13.83
C THR A 564 -8.09 -14.16 -13.60
N ASN A 565 -7.65 -13.46 -14.65
CA ASN A 565 -7.19 -12.07 -14.52
C ASN A 565 -8.32 -11.15 -14.01
N ALA A 566 -9.47 -11.17 -14.67
CA ALA A 566 -10.61 -10.35 -14.25
C ALA A 566 -11.16 -10.78 -12.89
N ALA A 567 -11.13 -12.07 -12.56
CA ALA A 567 -11.56 -12.58 -11.26
C ALA A 567 -10.64 -12.08 -10.12
N ASN A 568 -9.32 -12.20 -10.27
CA ASN A 568 -8.35 -11.78 -9.26
C ASN A 568 -8.40 -10.26 -9.01
N GLN A 569 -8.51 -9.45 -10.06
CA GLN A 569 -8.66 -8.00 -9.89
C GLN A 569 -9.99 -7.63 -9.21
N ALA A 570 -11.09 -8.29 -9.56
CA ALA A 570 -12.38 -8.06 -8.91
C ALA A 570 -12.36 -8.48 -7.43
N GLU A 571 -11.70 -9.59 -7.11
CA GLU A 571 -11.51 -10.09 -5.74
C GLU A 571 -10.72 -9.10 -4.88
N HIS A 572 -9.69 -8.46 -5.43
CA HIS A 572 -8.96 -7.39 -4.74
C HIS A 572 -9.90 -6.25 -4.28
N TYR A 573 -10.72 -5.70 -5.17
CA TYR A 573 -11.63 -4.61 -4.82
C TYR A 573 -12.81 -5.05 -3.94
N LEU A 574 -13.26 -6.30 -4.05
CA LEU A 574 -14.21 -6.89 -3.09
C LEU A 574 -13.60 -6.95 -1.68
N THR A 575 -12.31 -7.30 -1.60
CA THR A 575 -11.56 -7.37 -0.35
C THR A 575 -11.44 -5.99 0.30
N MET A 576 -11.06 -4.97 -0.48
CA MET A 576 -10.95 -3.59 -0.01
C MET A 576 -12.29 -3.03 0.48
N ALA A 577 -13.37 -3.18 -0.31
CA ALA A 577 -14.72 -2.71 0.07
C ALA A 577 -15.16 -3.28 1.42
N ALA A 578 -14.92 -4.57 1.62
CA ALA A 578 -15.33 -5.27 2.81
C ALA A 578 -14.44 -4.93 4.02
N LEU A 579 -13.11 -4.78 3.83
CA LEU A 579 -12.20 -4.24 4.85
C LEU A 579 -12.73 -2.90 5.38
N TYR A 580 -12.91 -1.92 4.49
CA TYR A 580 -13.42 -0.58 4.83
C TYR A 580 -14.80 -0.63 5.48
N ALA A 581 -15.70 -1.47 4.97
CA ALA A 581 -17.03 -1.63 5.55
C ALA A 581 -16.94 -2.07 7.03
N HIS A 582 -16.14 -3.10 7.29
CA HIS A 582 -15.98 -3.67 8.61
C HIS A 582 -15.33 -2.69 9.59
N ILE A 583 -14.14 -2.16 9.28
CA ILE A 583 -13.44 -1.21 10.18
C ILE A 583 -14.20 0.13 10.30
N GLY A 584 -14.94 0.51 9.26
CA GLY A 584 -15.87 1.64 9.21
C GLY A 584 -17.15 1.44 10.02
N GLY A 585 -17.42 0.21 10.45
CA GLY A 585 -18.60 -0.14 11.23
C GLY A 585 -19.89 0.04 10.45
N VAL A 586 -19.86 -0.22 9.14
CA VAL A 586 -21.01 -0.19 8.23
C VAL A 586 -21.30 -1.62 7.78
N GLY A 587 -22.59 -2.01 7.77
CA GLY A 587 -22.98 -3.41 7.53
C GLY A 587 -23.04 -3.80 6.04
N ASN A 588 -23.16 -5.10 5.76
CA ASN A 588 -23.41 -5.76 4.47
C ASN A 588 -22.21 -6.01 3.54
N ALA A 589 -21.01 -6.24 4.06
CA ALA A 589 -20.04 -7.01 3.29
C ALA A 589 -20.48 -8.49 3.33
N ASP A 590 -21.19 -8.94 2.29
CA ASP A 590 -21.48 -10.37 2.06
C ASP A 590 -20.24 -11.10 1.49
N PHE A 591 -19.23 -10.35 1.04
CA PHE A 591 -17.93 -10.86 0.66
C PHE A 591 -17.07 -10.98 1.92
N ASP A 592 -16.38 -12.11 2.07
CA ASP A 592 -15.50 -12.40 3.19
C ASP A 592 -14.08 -11.98 2.79
N PRO A 593 -13.57 -10.80 3.19
CA PRO A 593 -12.28 -10.30 2.68
C PRO A 593 -11.08 -10.97 3.37
N PHE A 594 -11.26 -12.23 3.74
CA PHE A 594 -10.86 -12.78 5.03
C PHE A 594 -10.21 -14.16 4.84
N ASP A 595 -9.78 -14.54 3.64
CA ASP A 595 -8.89 -15.71 3.52
C ASP A 595 -7.47 -15.41 4.06
N PHE A 596 -7.17 -14.14 4.37
CA PHE A 596 -5.89 -13.62 4.86
C PHE A 596 -4.69 -13.92 3.96
N VAL A 597 -4.89 -14.41 2.73
CA VAL A 597 -3.78 -14.85 1.88
C VAL A 597 -2.84 -13.68 1.60
N ASN A 598 -3.37 -12.49 1.30
CA ASN A 598 -2.55 -11.31 1.04
C ASN A 598 -1.77 -10.84 2.29
N GLU A 599 -2.42 -10.71 3.43
CA GLU A 599 -1.78 -10.40 4.71
C GLU A 599 -0.74 -11.43 5.15
N GLU A 600 -1.01 -12.72 4.95
CA GLU A 600 -0.05 -13.80 5.21
C GLU A 600 1.15 -13.64 4.30
N ASN A 601 0.95 -13.45 2.99
CA ASN A 601 2.02 -13.17 2.03
C ASN A 601 2.84 -11.93 2.43
N TYR A 602 2.18 -10.86 2.90
CA TYR A 602 2.87 -9.67 3.39
C TYR A 602 3.71 -9.97 4.64
N ASN A 603 3.15 -10.68 5.61
CA ASN A 603 3.84 -11.08 6.83
C ASN A 603 5.04 -11.99 6.52
N GLU A 604 4.86 -13.00 5.65
CA GLU A 604 5.93 -13.88 5.18
C GLU A 604 7.02 -13.10 4.45
N GLY A 605 6.66 -12.11 3.61
CA GLY A 605 7.62 -11.22 2.95
C GLY A 605 8.50 -10.46 3.95
N PHE A 606 7.90 -9.90 5.00
CA PHE A 606 8.64 -9.24 6.09
C PHE A 606 9.53 -10.21 6.87
N GLU A 607 9.07 -11.43 7.13
CA GLU A 607 9.88 -12.43 7.84
C GLU A 607 11.02 -12.98 6.97
N ALA A 608 10.78 -13.14 5.66
CA ALA A 608 11.75 -13.64 4.70
C ALA A 608 12.93 -12.68 4.54
N VAL A 609 12.70 -11.37 4.53
CA VAL A 609 13.78 -10.38 4.35
C VAL A 609 14.80 -10.40 5.50
N LEU A 610 14.37 -10.74 6.73
CA LEU A 610 15.28 -10.91 7.88
C LEU A 610 16.23 -12.10 7.68
N ASN A 611 15.72 -13.17 7.09
CA ASN A 611 16.43 -14.44 6.91
C ASN A 611 17.12 -14.55 5.55
N ARG A 612 17.10 -13.49 4.73
CA ARG A 612 17.69 -13.52 3.38
C ARG A 612 19.17 -13.91 3.41
N PRO A 613 19.67 -14.69 2.44
CA PRO A 613 21.09 -15.02 2.32
C PRO A 613 21.92 -13.78 1.94
N ASP A 614 23.25 -13.91 1.98
CA ASP A 614 24.16 -12.91 1.43
C ASP A 614 23.84 -12.68 -0.05
N SER A 615 23.78 -11.40 -0.44
CA SER A 615 23.47 -11.02 -1.80
C SER A 615 24.66 -11.25 -2.73
N SER A 616 24.42 -11.85 -3.89
CA SER A 616 25.41 -11.94 -4.98
C SER A 616 25.36 -10.70 -5.87
N LEU A 617 26.48 -10.36 -6.51
CA LEU A 617 26.49 -9.35 -7.57
C LEU A 617 25.52 -9.76 -8.68
N ARG A 618 24.81 -8.77 -9.24
CA ARG A 618 23.90 -8.98 -10.37
C ARG A 618 24.69 -9.39 -11.61
N GLY A 619 24.05 -10.17 -12.49
CA GLY A 619 24.56 -10.41 -13.83
C GLY A 619 24.76 -9.09 -14.57
N LEU A 620 25.85 -8.96 -15.33
CA LEU A 620 26.11 -7.75 -16.10
C LEU A 620 25.18 -7.68 -17.31
N MET A 621 24.42 -6.59 -17.42
CA MET A 621 23.61 -6.29 -18.59
C MET A 621 24.49 -6.06 -19.82
N THR A 622 24.02 -6.49 -20.99
CA THR A 622 24.66 -6.16 -22.26
C THR A 622 24.29 -4.75 -22.70
N ASP A 623 25.12 -4.14 -23.54
CA ASP A 623 24.83 -2.81 -24.09
C ASP A 623 23.57 -2.83 -24.96
N GLU A 624 23.32 -3.95 -25.64
CA GLU A 624 22.12 -4.19 -26.44
C GLU A 624 20.86 -4.23 -25.56
N TYR A 625 20.90 -4.97 -24.44
CA TYR A 625 19.78 -5.05 -23.50
C TYR A 625 19.46 -3.68 -22.89
N ILE A 626 20.49 -2.94 -22.45
CA ILE A 626 20.32 -1.58 -21.92
C ILE A 626 19.62 -0.71 -22.96
N TRP A 627 20.07 -0.76 -24.22
CA TRP A 627 19.48 0.05 -25.28
C TRP A 627 18.03 -0.33 -25.59
N GLU A 628 17.71 -1.62 -25.64
CA GLU A 628 16.34 -2.12 -25.84
C GLU A 628 15.38 -1.62 -24.76
N ARG A 629 15.79 -1.68 -23.48
CA ARG A 629 14.98 -1.16 -22.36
C ARG A 629 14.76 0.35 -22.46
N ILE A 630 15.79 1.11 -22.82
CA ILE A 630 15.66 2.58 -22.98
C ILE A 630 14.71 2.93 -24.14
N LEU A 631 14.77 2.20 -25.26
CA LEU A 631 13.87 2.42 -26.38
C LEU A 631 12.42 2.07 -26.04
N ALA A 632 12.20 0.96 -25.34
CA ALA A 632 10.87 0.55 -24.89
C ALA A 632 10.24 1.61 -23.99
N GLU A 633 11.02 2.13 -23.03
CA GLU A 633 10.60 3.23 -22.16
C GLU A 633 10.25 4.46 -22.99
N LEU A 634 11.15 4.94 -23.86
CA LEU A 634 10.92 6.12 -24.70
C LEU A 634 9.71 6.01 -25.63
N ASP A 635 9.41 4.82 -26.14
CA ASP A 635 8.22 4.59 -26.96
C ASP A 635 6.94 4.86 -26.15
N GLY A 636 6.94 4.59 -24.84
CA GLY A 636 5.90 5.00 -23.90
C GLY A 636 5.74 6.53 -23.78
N TYR A 637 6.78 7.30 -24.07
CA TYR A 637 6.75 8.78 -24.05
C TYR A 637 6.49 9.41 -25.42
N ALA A 638 6.15 8.64 -26.44
CA ALA A 638 6.00 9.18 -27.80
C ALA A 638 4.95 10.31 -27.92
N ASP A 639 4.00 10.37 -26.99
CA ASP A 639 2.98 11.42 -26.87
C ASP A 639 3.34 12.53 -25.86
N ARG A 640 4.47 12.41 -25.15
CA ARG A 640 5.06 13.39 -24.22
C ARG A 640 6.29 14.05 -24.88
N PRO A 641 6.09 14.99 -25.83
CA PRO A 641 7.15 15.48 -26.71
C PRO A 641 8.30 16.17 -25.97
N LEU A 642 8.09 16.74 -24.77
CA LEU A 642 9.20 17.34 -24.03
C LEU A 642 10.20 16.30 -23.53
N THR A 643 9.76 15.21 -22.89
CA THR A 643 10.65 14.12 -22.46
C THR A 643 11.29 13.44 -23.66
N TYR A 644 10.46 13.08 -24.65
CA TYR A 644 10.91 12.39 -25.86
C TYR A 644 11.93 13.22 -26.66
N ASP A 645 11.62 14.48 -26.97
CA ASP A 645 12.51 15.34 -27.75
C ASP A 645 13.79 15.68 -26.99
N ARG A 646 13.72 15.92 -25.66
CA ARG A 646 14.90 16.18 -24.83
C ARG A 646 15.86 14.99 -24.81
N TYR A 647 15.32 13.78 -24.75
CA TYR A 647 16.14 12.57 -24.84
C TYR A 647 16.91 12.54 -26.16
N TRP A 648 16.21 12.63 -27.28
CA TRP A 648 16.84 12.53 -28.61
C TRP A 648 17.74 13.74 -28.94
N GLU A 649 17.52 14.90 -28.34
CA GLU A 649 18.43 16.04 -28.44
C GLU A 649 19.78 15.75 -27.76
N ARG A 650 19.77 15.10 -26.59
CA ARG A 650 20.97 14.84 -25.79
C ARG A 650 21.68 13.53 -26.17
N PHE A 651 20.92 12.48 -26.47
CA PHE A 651 21.39 11.13 -26.73
C PHE A 651 20.88 10.62 -28.09
N PRO A 652 21.33 11.21 -29.22
CA PRO A 652 20.73 10.99 -30.54
C PRO A 652 21.00 9.59 -31.12
N THR A 653 21.93 8.83 -30.55
CA THR A 653 22.32 7.50 -31.05
C THR A 653 22.58 6.53 -29.90
N GLU A 654 22.56 5.23 -30.21
CA GLU A 654 22.93 4.15 -29.29
C GLU A 654 24.33 4.31 -28.67
N ALA A 655 25.27 4.95 -29.38
CA ALA A 655 26.61 5.21 -28.86
C ALA A 655 26.64 6.32 -27.80
N ASP A 656 25.61 7.17 -27.80
CA ASP A 656 25.47 8.30 -26.86
C ASP A 656 24.66 7.92 -25.62
N LYS A 657 24.13 6.69 -25.52
CA LYS A 657 23.27 6.26 -24.42
C LYS A 657 23.86 6.61 -23.04
N PRO A 658 23.03 7.06 -22.08
CA PRO A 658 23.52 7.58 -20.81
C PRO A 658 24.02 6.52 -19.83
N LEU A 659 23.85 5.24 -20.16
CA LEU A 659 24.31 4.09 -19.39
C LEU A 659 24.90 3.06 -20.34
N ARG A 660 26.09 2.55 -20.02
CA ARG A 660 26.73 1.49 -20.80
C ARG A 660 27.61 0.61 -19.92
N ARG A 661 27.93 -0.58 -20.41
CA ARG A 661 28.84 -1.49 -19.74
C ARG A 661 30.28 -0.98 -19.81
N LEU A 662 31.00 -1.08 -18.70
CA LEU A 662 32.43 -0.76 -18.58
C LEU A 662 33.17 -1.92 -17.88
N GLY A 663 33.60 -2.92 -18.66
CA GLY A 663 34.27 -4.09 -18.11
C GLY A 663 33.34 -4.92 -17.21
N ASP A 664 33.70 -5.00 -15.92
CA ASP A 664 32.91 -5.65 -14.86
C ASP A 664 31.98 -4.68 -14.10
N ASN A 665 31.95 -3.43 -14.55
CA ASN A 665 31.20 -2.31 -13.98
C ASN A 665 30.32 -1.67 -15.08
N TYR A 666 29.72 -0.54 -14.74
CA TYR A 666 29.01 0.32 -15.68
C TYR A 666 29.67 1.70 -15.74
N GLU A 667 29.33 2.42 -16.79
CA GLU A 667 29.60 3.85 -16.94
C GLU A 667 28.25 4.53 -17.18
N ALA A 668 27.91 5.51 -16.35
CA ALA A 668 26.66 6.25 -16.50
C ALA A 668 26.82 7.76 -16.27
N VAL A 669 25.89 8.54 -16.82
CA VAL A 669 25.87 10.01 -16.73
C VAL A 669 25.52 10.47 -15.31
N GLY A 670 26.47 11.07 -14.61
CA GLY A 670 26.27 11.61 -13.28
C GLY A 670 25.50 12.94 -13.28
N LEU A 671 25.31 13.45 -12.07
CA LEU A 671 24.67 14.75 -11.80
C LEU A 671 25.33 15.95 -12.48
N ASP A 672 26.65 15.88 -12.72
CA ASP A 672 27.40 16.93 -13.43
C ASP A 672 27.26 16.84 -14.96
N GLY A 673 26.53 15.84 -15.45
CA GLY A 673 26.34 15.56 -16.87
C GLY A 673 27.51 14.83 -17.54
N ASP A 674 28.58 14.54 -16.80
CA ASP A 674 29.71 13.75 -17.26
C ASP A 674 29.47 12.25 -16.97
N PHE A 675 30.21 11.38 -17.67
CA PHE A 675 30.15 9.94 -17.43
C PHE A 675 31.06 9.54 -16.25
N HIS A 676 30.53 8.73 -15.35
CA HIS A 676 31.23 8.19 -14.19
C HIS A 676 31.18 6.67 -14.18
N GLU A 677 32.25 6.04 -13.69
CA GLU A 677 32.25 4.62 -13.42
C GLU A 677 31.34 4.32 -12.21
N ILE A 678 30.46 3.34 -12.37
CA ILE A 678 29.55 2.86 -11.33
C ILE A 678 29.83 1.37 -11.11
N ALA A 679 30.13 1.01 -9.87
CA ALA A 679 30.37 -0.38 -9.51
C ALA A 679 29.11 -1.21 -9.74
N ASN A 680 29.27 -2.46 -10.21
CA ASN A 680 28.17 -3.40 -10.21
C ASN A 680 27.68 -3.64 -8.76
N ILE A 681 26.38 -3.85 -8.59
CA ILE A 681 25.73 -3.93 -7.27
C ILE A 681 25.18 -5.32 -7.00
N SER A 682 24.90 -5.60 -5.72
CA SER A 682 24.21 -6.80 -5.25
C SER A 682 22.85 -6.49 -4.62
N HIS A 683 22.36 -5.25 -4.75
CA HIS A 683 21.07 -4.86 -4.20
C HIS A 683 19.92 -5.61 -4.90
N GLN A 684 18.99 -6.09 -4.10
CA GLN A 684 17.78 -6.79 -4.51
C GLN A 684 16.57 -6.05 -3.96
N TRP A 685 15.50 -5.96 -4.75
CA TRP A 685 14.27 -5.30 -4.39
C TRP A 685 13.62 -5.92 -3.15
N PHE A 686 12.99 -5.06 -2.35
CA PHE A 686 12.12 -5.41 -1.25
C PHE A 686 11.03 -4.33 -1.16
N GLY A 687 9.79 -4.68 -1.51
CA GLY A 687 8.69 -3.73 -1.59
C GLY A 687 7.35 -4.42 -1.77
N GLY A 688 6.29 -3.63 -1.94
CA GLY A 688 4.94 -4.15 -2.18
C GLY A 688 4.31 -4.90 -1.02
N LEU A 689 4.74 -4.60 0.21
CA LEU A 689 4.18 -5.19 1.41
C LEU A 689 3.52 -4.11 2.27
N ASP A 690 2.28 -4.39 2.65
CA ASP A 690 1.49 -3.53 3.52
C ASP A 690 1.59 -3.98 4.98
N LEU A 691 1.76 -3.02 5.89
CA LEU A 691 1.88 -3.33 7.31
C LEU A 691 0.49 -3.44 7.95
N TRP A 692 0.01 -4.67 8.12
CA TRP A 692 -1.12 -5.02 9.00
C TRP A 692 -2.45 -4.32 8.68
N LYS A 693 -2.84 -4.21 7.40
CA LYS A 693 -4.08 -3.53 6.97
C LYS A 693 -5.35 -4.08 7.67
N MET A 694 -5.37 -5.37 7.99
CA MET A 694 -6.50 -6.01 8.69
C MET A 694 -6.48 -5.92 10.21
N LEU A 695 -5.31 -5.65 10.82
CA LEU A 695 -5.18 -5.61 12.28
C LEU A 695 -6.13 -4.61 12.96
N PRO A 696 -6.42 -3.41 12.41
CA PRO A 696 -7.44 -2.51 12.94
C PRO A 696 -8.81 -3.15 13.22
N ALA A 697 -9.18 -4.23 12.51
CA ALA A 697 -10.42 -4.97 12.79
C ALA A 697 -10.46 -5.53 14.23
N CYS A 698 -9.32 -5.87 14.85
CA CYS A 698 -9.22 -6.25 16.26
C CYS A 698 -9.88 -5.23 17.20
N VAL A 699 -9.69 -3.95 16.89
CA VAL A 699 -10.05 -2.84 17.77
C VAL A 699 -11.38 -2.25 17.36
N LEU A 700 -11.59 -2.10 16.05
CA LEU A 700 -12.71 -1.34 15.49
C LEU A 700 -13.90 -2.23 15.11
N ALA A 701 -13.67 -3.51 14.82
CA ALA A 701 -14.71 -4.42 14.33
C ALA A 701 -14.52 -5.88 14.81
N PRO A 702 -14.33 -6.12 16.14
CA PRO A 702 -13.96 -7.45 16.64
C PRO A 702 -15.04 -8.54 16.42
N ASN A 703 -16.27 -8.14 16.10
CA ASN A 703 -17.38 -9.05 15.86
C ASN A 703 -17.46 -9.56 14.41
N VAL A 704 -16.67 -9.01 13.50
CA VAL A 704 -16.65 -9.43 12.08
C VAL A 704 -15.58 -10.47 11.80
N LEU A 705 -14.62 -10.66 12.73
CA LEU A 705 -13.59 -11.68 12.65
C LEU A 705 -14.27 -13.07 12.54
N ASP A 706 -14.08 -13.76 11.42
CA ASP A 706 -14.77 -14.99 11.07
C ASP A 706 -14.13 -16.23 11.79
N CYS A 707 -14.53 -17.48 11.46
CA CYS A 707 -13.89 -18.69 12.00
C CYS A 707 -12.60 -19.08 11.27
N GLU A 708 -12.51 -18.87 9.95
CA GLU A 708 -11.30 -19.15 9.16
C GLU A 708 -10.09 -18.36 9.69
N TRP A 709 -10.36 -17.20 10.31
CA TRP A 709 -9.38 -16.33 10.97
C TRP A 709 -8.83 -16.91 12.26
N ALA A 710 -9.73 -17.52 13.02
CA ALA A 710 -9.36 -18.23 14.22
C ALA A 710 -8.51 -19.45 13.85
N ALA A 711 -8.71 -20.06 12.67
CA ALA A 711 -7.93 -21.22 12.22
C ALA A 711 -6.42 -21.02 12.32
N LEU A 712 -5.87 -19.95 11.75
CA LEU A 712 -4.42 -19.70 11.80
C LEU A 712 -3.91 -19.47 13.23
N GLY A 713 -4.72 -18.84 14.10
CA GLY A 713 -4.39 -18.63 15.51
C GLY A 713 -4.63 -19.87 16.40
N CYS A 714 -5.51 -20.78 15.98
CA CYS A 714 -6.00 -21.93 16.75
C CYS A 714 -5.39 -23.26 16.33
N GLU A 715 -4.82 -23.33 15.12
CA GLU A 715 -4.08 -24.50 14.65
C GLU A 715 -2.82 -24.77 15.48
N ARG A 716 -2.11 -23.73 15.88
CA ARG A 716 -0.91 -23.90 16.72
C ARG A 716 -1.18 -24.44 18.12
N PRO A 717 -2.17 -23.93 18.88
CA PRO A 717 -2.51 -24.46 20.20
C PRO A 717 -3.33 -25.76 20.13
N ASP A 718 -3.80 -26.18 18.96
CA ASP A 718 -4.37 -27.52 18.71
C ASP A 718 -3.24 -28.54 18.51
N LEU A 719 -2.64 -28.94 19.62
CA LEU A 719 -1.48 -29.81 19.68
C LEU A 719 -1.80 -31.26 19.28
N ASP A 720 -3.07 -31.66 19.31
CA ASP A 720 -3.52 -32.98 18.83
C ASP A 720 -4.11 -32.99 17.42
N ALA A 721 -4.21 -31.81 16.78
CA ALA A 721 -4.73 -31.58 15.44
C ALA A 721 -6.16 -32.09 15.25
N SER A 722 -7.01 -31.91 16.27
CA SER A 722 -8.41 -32.32 16.25
C SER A 722 -9.37 -31.32 15.59
N GLY A 723 -8.90 -30.12 15.28
CA GLY A 723 -9.68 -28.94 14.87
C GLY A 723 -10.32 -28.20 16.06
N LEU A 724 -9.98 -28.53 17.31
CA LEU A 724 -10.54 -27.92 18.52
C LEU A 724 -9.51 -27.90 19.65
N VAL A 725 -9.12 -26.70 20.10
CA VAL A 725 -8.28 -26.49 21.29
C VAL A 725 -9.09 -26.80 22.55
N ASP A 726 -8.89 -28.00 23.12
CA ASP A 726 -9.63 -28.46 24.29
C ASP A 726 -8.73 -29.01 25.42
N SER A 727 -9.34 -29.81 26.31
CA SER A 727 -8.64 -30.45 27.42
C SER A 727 -7.53 -31.44 26.99
N ALA A 728 -7.62 -32.01 25.78
CA ALA A 728 -6.62 -32.88 25.19
C ALA A 728 -5.36 -32.06 24.89
N ASP A 729 -5.51 -30.93 24.21
CA ASP A 729 -4.41 -29.99 23.96
C ASP A 729 -3.86 -29.43 25.26
N GLN A 730 -4.70 -29.13 26.23
CA GLN A 730 -4.24 -28.65 27.53
C GLN A 730 -3.33 -29.68 28.21
N THR A 731 -3.65 -30.97 28.06
CA THR A 731 -2.82 -32.04 28.60
C THR A 731 -1.48 -32.12 27.87
N LEU A 732 -1.47 -31.94 26.55
CA LEU A 732 -0.24 -31.90 25.75
C LEU A 732 0.62 -30.68 26.09
N PHE A 733 0.01 -29.50 26.19
CA PHE A 733 0.65 -28.25 26.55
C PHE A 733 1.24 -28.32 27.96
N GLU A 734 0.49 -28.81 28.95
CA GLU A 734 1.01 -29.00 30.33
C GLU A 734 2.16 -30.01 30.39
N SER A 735 2.14 -31.03 29.52
CA SER A 735 3.23 -32.01 29.38
C SER A 735 4.49 -31.38 28.79
N ALA A 736 4.33 -30.58 27.72
CA ALA A 736 5.41 -29.79 27.15
C ALA A 736 5.95 -28.77 28.18
N TRP A 737 5.07 -28.05 28.87
CA TRP A 737 5.41 -27.07 29.91
C TRP A 737 6.26 -27.67 31.02
N ALA A 738 5.85 -28.84 31.53
CA ALA A 738 6.58 -29.53 32.59
C ALA A 738 7.99 -29.98 32.14
N THR A 739 8.18 -30.19 30.84
CA THR A 739 9.44 -30.66 30.24
C THR A 739 10.35 -29.49 29.88
N TYR A 740 9.84 -28.52 29.12
CA TYR A 740 10.63 -27.46 28.50
C TYR A 740 10.51 -26.10 29.22
N GLY A 741 9.37 -25.83 29.84
CA GLY A 741 9.07 -24.57 30.51
C GLY A 741 9.85 -24.33 31.81
N PRO A 742 9.61 -23.21 32.50
CA PRO A 742 10.31 -22.88 33.75
C PRO A 742 10.03 -23.94 34.83
N PRO A 743 11.07 -24.44 35.55
CA PRO A 743 12.42 -23.88 35.64
C PRO A 743 13.47 -24.52 34.71
N ASN A 744 13.08 -25.44 33.82
CA ASN A 744 14.03 -26.15 32.96
C ASN A 744 14.55 -25.25 31.83
N SER A 745 13.68 -24.41 31.27
CA SER A 745 13.99 -23.42 30.21
C SER A 745 14.86 -24.02 29.10
N ILE A 746 14.42 -25.15 28.56
CA ILE A 746 15.09 -25.84 27.45
C ILE A 746 14.77 -25.09 26.16
N ALA A 747 15.79 -24.84 25.33
CA ALA A 747 15.61 -24.19 24.05
C ALA A 747 14.67 -24.99 23.13
N CYS A 748 13.69 -24.30 22.56
CA CYS A 748 12.75 -24.80 21.57
C CYS A 748 13.34 -24.55 20.18
N THR A 749 13.36 -25.60 19.37
CA THR A 749 14.04 -25.62 18.06
C THR A 749 13.29 -26.58 17.13
N VAL A 750 13.62 -26.55 15.85
CA VAL A 750 13.09 -27.52 14.88
C VAL A 750 13.36 -28.97 15.32
N ASP A 751 14.50 -29.25 15.97
CA ASP A 751 14.90 -30.60 16.40
C ASP A 751 14.03 -31.20 17.53
N ASN A 752 13.35 -30.35 18.32
CA ASN A 752 12.38 -30.80 19.33
C ASN A 752 10.97 -30.32 18.98
N SER A 753 10.69 -30.12 17.69
CA SER A 753 9.38 -29.69 17.20
C SER A 753 8.86 -28.44 17.92
N TRP A 754 9.74 -27.49 18.20
CA TRP A 754 9.45 -26.29 18.98
C TRP A 754 8.82 -26.64 20.34
N CYS A 755 9.56 -27.44 21.12
CA CYS A 755 9.14 -27.92 22.44
C CYS A 755 7.85 -28.75 22.43
N ASP A 756 7.78 -29.73 21.52
CA ASP A 756 6.61 -30.57 21.27
C ASP A 756 5.35 -29.73 20.96
N GLY A 757 5.54 -28.63 20.21
CA GLY A 757 4.50 -27.64 19.89
C GLY A 757 4.18 -26.68 21.04
N GLY A 758 4.80 -26.82 22.21
CA GLY A 758 4.52 -25.98 23.38
C GLY A 758 5.08 -24.55 23.32
N ASP A 759 6.08 -24.30 22.46
CA ASP A 759 6.53 -22.94 22.10
C ASP A 759 5.65 -22.43 20.97
N LEU A 760 4.51 -21.87 21.36
CA LEU A 760 3.42 -21.47 20.48
C LEU A 760 3.78 -20.22 19.67
N ASP A 761 4.60 -19.34 20.24
CA ASP A 761 5.08 -18.12 19.59
C ASP A 761 6.44 -18.27 18.89
N ARG A 762 7.03 -19.48 18.91
CA ARG A 762 8.34 -19.77 18.31
C ARG A 762 9.44 -18.82 18.76
N SER A 763 9.36 -18.31 19.98
CA SER A 763 10.41 -17.48 20.58
C SER A 763 11.70 -18.26 20.84
N GLY A 764 11.66 -19.60 20.73
CA GLY A 764 12.76 -20.49 21.03
C GLY A 764 12.82 -20.89 22.51
N LEU A 765 11.82 -20.51 23.30
CA LEU A 765 11.66 -20.89 24.70
C LEU A 765 10.18 -21.07 25.01
N MET A 766 9.87 -22.03 25.88
CA MET A 766 8.52 -22.13 26.44
C MET A 766 8.43 -21.28 27.72
N ASP A 767 7.62 -20.23 27.73
CA ASP A 767 7.52 -19.25 28.82
C ASP A 767 6.10 -18.75 29.13
N GLU A 768 5.96 -17.82 30.09
CA GLU A 768 4.64 -17.37 30.56
C GLU A 768 3.76 -16.79 29.44
N GLU A 769 4.36 -16.34 28.33
CA GLU A 769 3.64 -15.91 27.14
C GLU A 769 2.98 -17.07 26.40
N ASP A 770 3.63 -18.23 26.25
CA ASP A 770 3.01 -19.44 25.69
C ASP A 770 1.85 -19.92 26.55
N GLN A 771 2.00 -19.86 27.88
CA GLN A 771 0.91 -20.25 28.78
C GLN A 771 -0.29 -19.32 28.63
N ALA A 772 -0.06 -18.02 28.47
CA ALA A 772 -1.10 -17.05 28.18
C ALA A 772 -1.73 -17.29 26.80
N PHE A 773 -0.92 -17.64 25.79
CA PHE A 773 -1.35 -18.01 24.44
C PHE A 773 -2.31 -19.19 24.52
N PHE A 774 -1.86 -20.30 25.12
CA PHE A 774 -2.65 -21.51 25.24
C PHE A 774 -3.98 -21.24 25.97
N THR A 775 -3.94 -20.54 27.11
CA THR A 775 -5.12 -20.24 27.92
C THR A 775 -6.17 -19.44 27.16
N ALA A 776 -5.74 -18.50 26.32
CA ALA A 776 -6.63 -17.66 25.51
C ALA A 776 -7.26 -18.44 24.34
N ALA A 777 -6.58 -19.47 23.83
CA ALA A 777 -7.07 -20.31 22.75
C ALA A 777 -8.05 -21.42 23.19
N ILE A 778 -8.20 -21.69 24.49
CA ILE A 778 -9.11 -22.75 24.98
C ILE A 778 -10.54 -22.54 24.47
N GLY A 779 -11.08 -23.58 23.84
CA GLY A 779 -12.40 -23.60 23.24
C GLY A 779 -12.42 -23.04 21.81
N CYS A 780 -11.26 -22.76 21.22
CA CYS A 780 -11.17 -22.40 19.81
C CYS A 780 -11.28 -23.62 18.90
N TRP A 781 -11.98 -23.49 17.78
CA TRP A 781 -12.18 -24.51 16.75
C TRP A 781 -11.92 -23.92 15.36
N TYR A 782 -11.55 -24.75 14.39
CA TYR A 782 -11.32 -24.32 13.02
C TYR A 782 -11.55 -25.41 11.98
#